data_AF-A0A182T7Y8-F1
#
_entry.id   AF-A0A182T7Y8-F1
#
_cell.length_a   1.000
_cell.length_b   1.000
_cell.length_c   1.000
_cell.angle_alpha   90.00
_cell.angle_beta   90.00
_cell.angle_gamma   90.00
#
_symmetry.space_group_name_H-M   'P 1'
#
loop_
_entity.id
_entity.type
_entity.pdbx_description
1 polymer ?
#
loop_
_entity_poly.entity_id
_entity_poly.type
_entity_poly.pdbx_seq_one_letter_code
_entity_poly.pdbx_strand_id
1 'polypeptide(L)'
;MQVPHKFSGFFLAAEKDFSLVRGDGPPSGVHNVGTFQLSGDALTKFSERCPNAVTQTNSLPKSEIQVNWIAPPAGSGCIAIRATVVEHRDVWYMDDGPLSKIFCEDEADSVDTQPPVLKECCACDEAKYELTFEGLWSRHTHPKDFPSNGWLTRFSDVIGASHTVDYRFWEYGQVASEGLKQVAEHGSTRMLESELKNQSDKIRTIIKARGISYPNVTGKTFAVFRVDSNHHLVSIVSMLDPSPDWIVGVSGLELCLTNCSWIENKILNLYPWDAGTDSGPTYISPDQPTNPPEVIRRIKSNYPNDPRSPFYDPSGTEMKPLARIYLSRQRLYEKNCDADNEEENETKQACETEPWSDWTDCSSRCGKGKQTRRRTYKHPMKAKQSECKKKLFDRRPCVGTDRDCDYNSQEIEEAYQSDPECEVTEWGPWSECSSPCGKGNKTRSRKYKKKGARKKCERLPNPPMLQQTVSCDEDCGGDISQPVLSSDINPKCKMTQWSEWSPCSVTCGLGRKMRTRMPINKNMRTHHKRFVSYYMTRRRMTALDEEEDSEEEDGGEDNDLHITDQNDPCYGVETVEEVTCGHDLPPCDGLYGVPELCFLEPKPGNCRDSQTRWYFDSDKNDCSILFFTGCGGNNNNFMSREDCLDTCSKDRKFTNIPIRDQISTNSAGGAEYGSEMKQDCKTSHWKRGPCNATCGEGFRVKSRTILVSSGAILTFR
;
A
#
# COMPACT_ATOMS: atom_id res chain seq x y z
N MET A 1 8.42 42.52 -32.61
CA MET A 1 9.72 42.26 -33.25
C MET A 1 10.70 43.32 -32.77
N GLN A 2 11.54 43.00 -31.79
CA GLN A 2 12.64 43.89 -31.37
C GLN A 2 13.77 43.79 -32.40
N VAL A 3 14.25 44.92 -32.88
CA VAL A 3 15.42 44.99 -33.77
C VAL A 3 16.66 44.65 -32.93
N PRO A 4 17.52 43.71 -33.34
CA PRO A 4 18.71 43.38 -32.57
C PRO A 4 19.66 44.60 -32.53
N HIS A 5 19.94 45.09 -31.33
CA HIS A 5 20.91 46.16 -31.09
C HIS A 5 22.32 45.68 -31.49
N LYS A 6 23.06 46.51 -32.21
CA LYS A 6 24.41 46.18 -32.68
C LYS A 6 25.45 46.85 -31.80
N PHE A 7 26.52 46.13 -31.46
CA PHE A 7 27.65 46.64 -30.68
C PHE A 7 28.94 46.65 -31.49
N SER A 8 29.83 47.59 -31.19
CA SER A 8 31.11 47.77 -31.88
C SER A 8 32.29 47.11 -31.15
N GLY A 9 32.19 46.88 -29.84
CA GLY A 9 33.22 46.21 -29.05
C GLY A 9 32.66 45.41 -27.87
N PHE A 10 33.46 44.49 -27.34
CA PHE A 10 33.10 43.72 -26.16
C PHE A 10 34.34 43.25 -25.39
N PHE A 11 34.18 43.02 -24.09
CA PHE A 11 35.22 42.45 -23.24
C PHE A 11 34.58 41.39 -22.34
N LEU A 12 35.07 40.15 -22.37
CA LEU A 12 34.57 39.04 -21.56
C LEU A 12 35.69 38.51 -20.67
N ALA A 13 35.46 38.46 -19.36
CA ALA A 13 36.43 37.97 -18.38
C ALA A 13 35.78 37.01 -17.36
N ALA A 14 36.55 36.05 -16.88
CA ALA A 14 36.16 35.13 -15.81
C ALA A 14 36.95 35.45 -14.53
N GLU A 15 36.24 35.68 -13.43
CA GLU A 15 36.80 36.09 -12.13
C GLU A 15 36.21 35.23 -11.00
N LYS A 16 36.97 35.00 -9.92
CA LYS A 16 36.43 34.33 -8.72
C LYS A 16 35.65 35.35 -7.88
N ASP A 17 34.49 34.96 -7.36
CA ASP A 17 33.72 35.86 -6.50
C ASP A 17 34.35 35.96 -5.10
N PHE A 18 34.86 37.14 -4.76
CA PHE A 18 35.44 37.45 -3.44
C PHE A 18 34.40 37.99 -2.44
N SER A 19 33.13 38.14 -2.84
CA SER A 19 32.11 38.75 -1.98
C SER A 19 31.66 37.89 -0.78
N LEU A 20 32.10 36.62 -0.68
CA LEU A 20 31.72 35.69 0.39
C LEU A 20 32.86 35.21 1.32
N VAL A 21 34.08 35.75 1.24
CA VAL A 21 35.18 35.35 2.14
C VAL A 21 35.62 36.51 3.04
N ARG A 22 34.95 36.64 4.19
CA ARG A 22 35.58 37.23 5.39
C ARG A 22 36.46 36.15 6.03
N GLY A 23 37.72 36.10 5.66
CA GLY A 23 38.68 35.18 6.28
C GLY A 23 40.08 35.37 5.72
N ASP A 24 40.94 35.98 6.53
CA ASP A 24 42.38 36.12 6.28
C ASP A 24 43.04 34.76 6.05
N GLY A 25 43.59 34.58 4.85
CA GLY A 25 44.47 33.45 4.50
C GLY A 25 45.34 33.82 3.30
N PRO A 26 46.62 33.42 3.25
CA PRO A 26 47.54 33.86 2.20
C PRO A 26 47.15 33.30 0.82
N PRO A 27 47.33 34.05 -0.28
CA PRO A 27 46.96 33.61 -1.62
C PRO A 27 48.05 32.70 -2.18
N SER A 28 47.94 31.41 -1.88
CA SER A 28 48.86 30.38 -2.40
C SER A 28 48.07 29.29 -3.11
N GLY A 29 47.59 29.61 -4.32
CA GLY A 29 46.94 28.65 -5.19
C GLY A 29 46.66 29.29 -6.54
N VAL A 30 47.26 28.75 -7.59
CA VAL A 30 47.05 29.16 -8.99
C VAL A 30 45.55 29.34 -9.24
N HIS A 31 45.17 30.58 -9.58
CA HIS A 31 43.77 30.99 -9.78
C HIS A 31 43.16 30.28 -11.00
N ASN A 32 42.62 29.08 -10.79
CA ASN A 32 42.01 28.31 -11.88
C ASN A 32 40.54 28.71 -12.03
N VAL A 33 40.28 29.74 -12.84
CA VAL A 33 38.93 30.26 -13.18
C VAL A 33 38.34 29.63 -14.44
N GLY A 34 38.92 28.52 -14.91
CA GLY A 34 38.60 27.91 -16.20
C GLY A 34 39.29 28.60 -17.38
N THR A 35 39.09 28.08 -18.59
CA THR A 35 39.73 28.57 -19.82
C THR A 35 38.72 28.80 -20.94
N PHE A 36 38.83 29.94 -21.63
CA PHE A 36 38.04 30.22 -22.83
C PHE A 36 38.65 29.54 -24.06
N GLN A 37 37.81 29.04 -24.95
CA GLN A 37 38.15 28.49 -26.26
C GLN A 37 37.33 29.22 -27.33
N LEU A 38 38.01 29.76 -28.35
CA LEU A 38 37.35 30.51 -29.43
C LEU A 38 36.77 29.53 -30.47
N SER A 39 35.48 29.65 -30.74
CA SER A 39 34.75 28.84 -31.72
C SER A 39 34.64 29.60 -33.04
N GLY A 40 35.61 29.45 -33.93
CA GLY A 40 35.48 29.76 -35.38
C GLY A 40 35.25 31.22 -35.82
N ASP A 41 34.85 32.14 -34.95
CA ASP A 41 34.54 33.52 -35.34
C ASP A 41 35.80 34.39 -35.40
N ALA A 42 36.22 34.77 -36.62
CA ALA A 42 37.35 35.68 -36.90
C ALA A 42 37.22 37.09 -36.26
N LEU A 43 36.07 37.37 -35.65
CA LEU A 43 35.72 38.63 -35.00
C LEU A 43 36.09 38.68 -33.50
N THR A 44 36.53 37.55 -32.93
CA THR A 44 36.90 37.41 -31.52
C THR A 44 38.37 37.02 -31.36
N LYS A 45 39.06 37.55 -30.35
CA LYS A 45 40.46 37.22 -30.02
C LYS A 45 40.69 37.22 -28.51
N PHE A 46 41.71 36.50 -28.05
CA PHE A 46 42.14 36.60 -26.66
C PHE A 46 42.71 38.00 -26.35
N SER A 47 42.49 38.47 -25.13
CA SER A 47 43.08 39.72 -24.64
C SER A 47 44.59 39.55 -24.43
N GLU A 48 45.38 40.49 -24.93
CA GLU A 48 46.82 40.56 -24.63
C GLU A 48 47.09 41.16 -23.24
N ARG A 49 46.09 41.84 -22.65
CA ARG A 49 46.22 42.59 -21.39
C ARG A 49 45.78 41.81 -20.17
N CYS A 50 44.86 40.86 -20.33
CA CYS A 50 44.30 40.07 -19.23
C CYS A 50 44.33 38.58 -19.58
N PRO A 51 44.90 37.71 -18.72
CA PRO A 51 44.85 36.28 -18.91
C PRO A 51 43.40 35.78 -18.80
N ASN A 52 43.02 34.79 -19.60
CA ASN A 52 41.65 34.23 -19.63
C ASN A 52 40.55 35.27 -19.89
N ALA A 53 40.80 36.24 -20.77
CA ALA A 53 39.79 37.19 -21.25
C ALA A 53 39.71 37.20 -22.78
N VAL A 54 38.51 37.48 -23.31
CA VAL A 54 38.22 37.53 -24.75
C VAL A 54 37.74 38.93 -25.14
N THR A 55 38.21 39.42 -26.28
CA THR A 55 37.99 40.77 -26.79
C THR A 55 37.70 40.76 -28.28
N GLN A 56 37.26 41.90 -28.83
CA GLN A 56 37.03 42.06 -30.26
C GLN A 56 38.33 42.11 -31.08
N THR A 57 38.31 41.50 -32.26
CA THR A 57 39.40 41.64 -33.26
C THR A 57 39.31 42.98 -33.99
N ASN A 58 38.08 43.45 -34.27
CA ASN A 58 37.81 44.69 -35.00
C ASN A 58 36.58 45.43 -34.45
N SER A 59 36.39 46.69 -34.88
CA SER A 59 35.26 47.53 -34.48
C SER A 59 34.04 47.43 -35.40
N LEU A 60 33.91 46.36 -36.21
CA LEU A 60 32.73 46.15 -37.04
C LEU A 60 31.49 45.91 -36.15
N PRO A 61 30.31 46.42 -36.53
CA PRO A 61 29.09 46.22 -35.74
C PRO A 61 28.66 44.76 -35.75
N LYS A 62 28.46 44.19 -34.56
CA LYS A 62 28.11 42.79 -34.28
C LYS A 62 26.77 42.72 -33.58
N SER A 63 26.02 41.63 -33.78
CA SER A 63 24.77 41.34 -33.06
C SER A 63 24.92 40.22 -32.03
N GLU A 64 25.92 39.36 -32.17
CA GLU A 64 26.17 38.20 -31.31
C GLU A 64 27.66 37.86 -31.31
N ILE A 65 28.12 37.23 -30.23
CA ILE A 65 29.44 36.59 -30.11
C ILE A 65 29.26 35.22 -29.45
N GLN A 66 30.01 34.22 -29.88
CA GLN A 66 29.99 32.89 -29.28
C GLN A 66 31.41 32.49 -28.84
N VAL A 67 31.54 32.11 -27.57
CA VAL A 67 32.81 31.69 -26.95
C VAL A 67 32.52 30.47 -26.11
N ASN A 68 33.33 29.43 -26.23
CA ASN A 68 33.26 28.26 -25.35
C ASN A 68 34.08 28.53 -24.09
N TRP A 69 33.60 28.08 -22.93
CA TRP A 69 34.34 28.15 -21.67
C TRP A 69 34.41 26.76 -21.05
N ILE A 70 35.61 26.36 -20.65
CA ILE A 70 35.88 25.09 -19.97
C ILE A 70 36.02 25.41 -18.48
N ALA A 71 35.10 24.86 -17.68
CA ALA A 71 35.10 25.04 -16.24
C ALA A 71 36.36 24.42 -15.59
N PRO A 72 36.84 24.98 -14.46
CA PRO A 72 37.96 24.41 -13.71
C PRO A 72 37.54 23.13 -12.95
N PRO A 73 38.52 22.36 -12.42
CA PRO A 73 38.24 21.16 -11.63
C PRO A 73 37.37 21.41 -10.40
N ALA A 74 36.70 20.36 -9.92
CA ALA A 74 35.88 20.36 -8.70
C ALA A 74 36.64 20.94 -7.48
N GLY A 75 35.91 21.65 -6.60
CA GLY A 75 36.46 22.36 -5.44
C GLY A 75 36.97 23.78 -5.71
N SER A 76 36.77 24.32 -6.91
CA SER A 76 37.24 25.67 -7.29
C SER A 76 36.35 26.82 -6.78
N GLY A 77 35.11 26.52 -6.37
CA GLY A 77 34.11 27.47 -5.89
C GLY A 77 33.36 28.19 -7.01
N CYS A 78 32.63 29.26 -6.67
CA CYS A 78 31.87 30.04 -7.65
C CYS A 78 32.74 31.01 -8.47
N ILE A 79 32.43 31.09 -9.76
CA ILE A 79 33.13 31.89 -10.77
C ILE A 79 32.12 32.83 -11.41
N ALA A 80 32.43 34.12 -11.47
CA ALA A 80 31.64 35.11 -12.17
C ALA A 80 32.25 35.37 -13.55
N ILE A 81 31.46 35.18 -14.61
CA ILE A 81 31.80 35.65 -15.96
C ILE A 81 31.15 37.02 -16.13
N ARG A 82 31.95 38.04 -16.45
CA ARG A 82 31.52 39.42 -16.66
C ARG A 82 31.74 39.83 -18.11
N ALA A 83 30.72 40.42 -18.71
CA ALA A 83 30.75 40.98 -20.05
C ALA A 83 30.64 42.51 -19.98
N THR A 84 31.48 43.18 -20.76
CA THR A 84 31.35 44.59 -21.11
C THR A 84 30.97 44.68 -22.57
N VAL A 85 29.97 45.48 -22.92
CA VAL A 85 29.55 45.68 -24.31
C VAL A 85 29.61 47.16 -24.64
N VAL A 86 30.22 47.49 -25.78
CA VAL A 86 30.40 48.86 -26.26
C VAL A 86 29.54 49.07 -27.50
N GLU A 87 28.49 49.89 -27.38
CA GLU A 87 27.59 50.21 -28.50
C GLU A 87 28.24 51.27 -29.40
N HIS A 88 28.66 52.39 -28.80
CA HIS A 88 29.39 53.49 -29.45
C HIS A 88 30.62 53.91 -28.61
N ARG A 89 31.50 54.76 -29.15
CA ARG A 89 32.73 55.19 -28.44
C ARG A 89 32.48 55.77 -27.04
N ASP A 90 31.31 56.36 -26.83
CA ASP A 90 30.92 57.03 -25.58
C ASP A 90 29.79 56.30 -24.82
N VAL A 91 29.31 55.15 -25.31
CA VAL A 91 28.21 54.38 -24.70
C VAL A 91 28.63 52.92 -24.53
N TRP A 92 28.78 52.50 -23.27
CA TRP A 92 29.16 51.13 -22.89
C TRP A 92 28.33 50.66 -21.69
N TYR A 93 28.15 49.34 -21.59
CA TYR A 93 27.41 48.66 -20.53
C TYR A 93 28.33 47.63 -19.86
N MET A 94 28.34 47.56 -18.53
CA MET A 94 29.10 46.63 -17.70
C MET A 94 28.35 46.40 -16.39
N ASP A 95 28.60 45.28 -15.71
CA ASP A 95 28.13 44.99 -14.35
C ASP A 95 26.60 44.96 -14.13
N ASP A 96 25.80 45.06 -15.20
CA ASP A 96 24.35 44.82 -15.14
C ASP A 96 24.03 43.32 -14.99
N GLY A 97 22.93 42.99 -14.31
CA GLY A 97 22.49 41.61 -14.03
C GLY A 97 22.51 40.63 -15.22
N PRO A 98 22.14 40.99 -16.47
CA PRO A 98 22.28 40.12 -17.63
C PRO A 98 23.71 40.03 -18.21
N LEU A 99 24.60 40.97 -17.88
CA LEU A 99 25.99 41.04 -18.36
C LEU A 99 26.99 40.35 -17.41
N SER A 100 26.59 40.08 -16.17
CA SER A 100 27.35 39.25 -15.23
C SER A 100 26.61 37.95 -14.94
N LYS A 101 27.26 36.81 -15.11
CA LYS A 101 26.69 35.49 -14.77
C LYS A 101 27.61 34.75 -13.83
N ILE A 102 27.06 34.31 -12.70
CA ILE A 102 27.79 33.51 -11.71
C ILE A 102 27.51 32.03 -11.99
N PHE A 103 28.59 31.27 -12.14
CA PHE A 103 28.64 29.83 -12.27
C PHE A 103 29.27 29.28 -11.00
N CYS A 104 28.43 28.71 -10.14
CA CYS A 104 28.93 27.92 -9.02
C CYS A 104 29.25 26.51 -9.49
N GLU A 105 30.11 25.83 -8.74
CA GLU A 105 30.20 24.38 -8.82
C GLU A 105 28.79 23.83 -8.59
N ASP A 106 28.16 23.36 -9.66
CA ASP A 106 27.03 22.48 -9.55
C ASP A 106 27.60 21.21 -8.94
N GLU A 107 27.15 20.83 -7.74
CA GLU A 107 27.25 19.46 -7.30
C GLU A 107 26.43 18.66 -8.30
N ALA A 108 27.09 18.29 -9.40
CA ALA A 108 26.54 17.81 -10.66
C ALA A 108 25.16 17.20 -10.45
N ASP A 109 24.12 17.82 -11.03
CA ASP A 109 22.72 17.37 -11.09
C ASP A 109 22.67 15.85 -10.93
N SER A 110 22.72 15.38 -9.69
CA SER A 110 22.93 13.96 -9.48
C SER A 110 21.66 13.36 -10.02
N VAL A 111 21.73 12.27 -10.77
CA VAL A 111 20.52 11.60 -11.29
C VAL A 111 19.49 11.38 -10.16
N ASP A 112 19.97 11.39 -8.92
CA ASP A 112 19.29 11.15 -7.66
C ASP A 112 18.72 12.41 -6.99
N THR A 113 19.02 13.63 -7.48
CA THR A 113 18.48 14.87 -6.92
C THR A 113 17.00 14.98 -7.26
N GLN A 114 16.17 15.08 -6.21
CA GLN A 114 14.74 15.27 -6.35
C GLN A 114 14.42 16.76 -6.57
N PRO A 115 13.52 17.10 -7.50
CA PRO A 115 13.05 18.47 -7.65
C PRO A 115 12.39 18.98 -6.35
N PRO A 116 12.47 20.28 -6.06
CA PRO A 116 11.83 20.84 -4.90
C PRO A 116 10.32 20.66 -4.99
N VAL A 117 9.71 20.23 -3.89
CA VAL A 117 8.26 20.01 -3.80
C VAL A 117 7.53 21.34 -3.89
N LEU A 118 6.60 21.43 -4.84
CA LEU A 118 5.75 22.60 -5.01
C LEU A 118 4.57 22.52 -4.02
N LYS A 119 4.16 23.67 -3.46
CA LYS A 119 2.97 23.73 -2.60
C LYS A 119 1.67 23.64 -3.40
N GLU A 120 1.68 24.24 -4.58
CA GLU A 120 0.55 24.26 -5.51
C GLU A 120 1.11 24.02 -6.91
N CYS A 121 0.58 23.00 -7.59
CA CYS A 121 0.89 22.73 -8.99
C CYS A 121 -0.11 23.47 -9.88
N CYS A 122 0.39 24.29 -10.80
CA CYS A 122 -0.42 25.05 -11.75
C CYS A 122 -0.77 24.27 -13.02
N ALA A 123 -0.34 23.00 -13.15
CA ALA A 123 -0.68 22.17 -14.30
C ALA A 123 -2.17 21.80 -14.26
N CYS A 124 -2.86 22.00 -15.36
CA CYS A 124 -4.29 21.77 -15.50
C CYS A 124 -4.67 20.34 -15.87
N ASP A 125 -3.82 19.73 -16.68
CA ASP A 125 -4.06 18.43 -17.27
C ASP A 125 -3.80 17.30 -16.28
N GLU A 126 -4.45 16.16 -16.48
CA GLU A 126 -4.13 14.93 -15.75
C GLU A 126 -3.09 14.14 -16.55
N ALA A 127 -1.95 13.82 -15.96
CA ALA A 127 -0.88 13.08 -16.63
C ALA A 127 -0.91 11.59 -16.25
N LYS A 128 -0.74 10.74 -17.26
CA LYS A 128 -0.56 9.30 -17.11
C LYS A 128 0.92 8.95 -17.26
N TYR A 129 1.47 8.33 -16.23
CA TYR A 129 2.85 7.90 -16.18
C TYR A 129 2.95 6.38 -16.20
N GLU A 130 4.02 5.90 -16.84
CA GLU A 130 4.54 4.55 -16.68
C GLU A 130 5.77 4.61 -15.79
N LEU A 131 5.75 3.81 -14.73
CA LEU A 131 6.86 3.55 -13.83
C LEU A 131 7.47 2.21 -14.20
N THR A 132 8.74 2.22 -14.58
CA THR A 132 9.53 1.00 -14.76
C THR A 132 10.53 0.89 -13.62
N PHE A 133 10.45 -0.18 -12.84
CA PHE A 133 11.40 -0.50 -11.79
C PHE A 133 12.37 -1.57 -12.30
N GLU A 134 13.67 -1.26 -12.28
CA GLU A 134 14.78 -2.11 -12.70
C GLU A 134 15.61 -2.51 -11.49
N GLY A 135 15.81 -3.81 -11.27
CA GLY A 135 16.74 -4.29 -10.26
C GLY A 135 18.19 -4.21 -10.76
N LEU A 136 19.10 -3.71 -9.93
CA LEU A 136 20.55 -3.67 -10.19
C LEU A 136 21.35 -4.46 -9.15
N TRP A 137 20.68 -5.02 -8.14
CA TRP A 137 21.26 -5.85 -7.10
C TRP A 137 21.68 -7.21 -7.65
N SER A 138 22.99 -7.47 -7.62
CA SER A 138 23.60 -8.71 -8.09
C SER A 138 24.91 -8.97 -7.35
N ARG A 139 25.41 -10.20 -7.44
CA ARG A 139 26.74 -10.57 -6.91
C ARG A 139 27.88 -9.73 -7.51
N HIS A 140 27.72 -9.17 -8.70
CA HIS A 140 28.74 -8.32 -9.34
C HIS A 140 28.71 -6.88 -8.85
N THR A 141 27.53 -6.34 -8.58
CA THR A 141 27.37 -4.97 -8.09
C THR A 141 27.62 -4.88 -6.59
N HIS A 142 27.11 -5.85 -5.83
CA HIS A 142 27.18 -5.92 -4.37
C HIS A 142 27.72 -7.30 -3.94
N PRO A 143 29.04 -7.55 -4.05
CA PRO A 143 29.61 -8.87 -3.81
C PRO A 143 29.66 -9.27 -2.33
N LYS A 144 29.74 -8.31 -1.41
CA LYS A 144 29.91 -8.56 0.03
C LYS A 144 28.65 -9.21 0.61
N ASP A 145 28.84 -10.40 1.18
CA ASP A 145 27.80 -11.24 1.81
C ASP A 145 26.55 -11.46 0.95
N PHE A 146 26.69 -11.39 -0.38
CA PHE A 146 25.59 -11.62 -1.30
C PHE A 146 25.03 -13.04 -1.09
N PRO A 147 23.71 -13.22 -0.90
CA PRO A 147 23.12 -14.52 -0.58
C PRO A 147 23.56 -15.63 -1.55
N SER A 148 24.13 -16.70 -1.01
CA SER A 148 24.64 -17.84 -1.81
C SER A 148 23.52 -18.55 -2.56
N ASN A 149 22.34 -18.63 -1.94
CA ASN A 149 21.14 -19.22 -2.52
C ASN A 149 20.39 -18.18 -3.35
N GLY A 150 20.69 -18.11 -4.65
CA GLY A 150 20.05 -17.17 -5.58
C GLY A 150 18.52 -17.22 -5.55
N TRP A 151 17.92 -18.39 -5.28
CA TRP A 151 16.47 -18.57 -5.16
C TRP A 151 15.78 -17.71 -4.08
N LEU A 152 16.52 -17.28 -3.06
CA LEU A 152 16.00 -16.40 -2.00
C LEU A 152 16.03 -14.93 -2.40
N THR A 153 16.90 -14.55 -3.36
CA THR A 153 17.05 -13.14 -3.75
C THR A 153 15.87 -12.67 -4.58
N ARG A 154 15.17 -11.65 -4.07
CA ARG A 154 14.09 -10.96 -4.77
C ARG A 154 13.88 -9.54 -4.26
N PHE A 155 13.23 -8.72 -5.05
CA PHE A 155 12.54 -7.52 -4.61
C PHE A 155 11.08 -7.88 -4.37
N SER A 156 10.51 -7.42 -3.25
CA SER A 156 9.08 -7.60 -2.99
C SER A 156 8.23 -6.87 -4.04
N ASP A 157 6.92 -7.11 -4.02
CA ASP A 157 5.99 -6.30 -4.80
C ASP A 157 6.21 -4.81 -4.52
N VAL A 158 6.25 -4.01 -5.59
CA VAL A 158 6.37 -2.56 -5.49
C VAL A 158 5.00 -2.01 -5.13
N ILE A 159 4.92 -1.21 -4.07
CA ILE A 159 3.71 -0.54 -3.65
C ILE A 159 3.97 0.96 -3.49
N GLY A 160 2.99 1.77 -3.87
CA GLY A 160 3.08 3.21 -3.71
C GLY A 160 1.77 3.91 -4.02
N ALA A 161 1.83 5.23 -4.11
CA ALA A 161 0.67 6.05 -4.42
C ALA A 161 1.08 7.38 -5.06
N SER A 162 0.23 7.90 -5.93
CA SER A 162 0.20 9.34 -6.24
C SER A 162 -0.67 10.07 -5.24
N HIS A 163 -0.15 11.11 -4.62
CA HIS A 163 -0.76 11.74 -3.45
C HIS A 163 -0.50 13.25 -3.39
N THR A 164 -1.21 13.93 -2.49
CA THR A 164 -1.05 15.36 -2.21
C THR A 164 0.22 15.64 -1.39
N VAL A 165 0.60 16.91 -1.26
CA VAL A 165 1.74 17.35 -0.43
C VAL A 165 1.53 17.03 1.06
N ASP A 166 0.28 17.01 1.53
CA ASP A 166 -0.11 16.81 2.94
C ASP A 166 -0.12 15.35 3.41
N TYR A 167 0.34 14.42 2.58
CA TYR A 167 0.36 13.00 2.90
C TYR A 167 1.61 12.33 2.35
N ARG A 168 2.28 11.57 3.20
CA ARG A 168 3.35 10.67 2.83
C ARG A 168 3.19 9.43 3.70
N PHE A 169 3.15 8.25 3.09
CA PHE A 169 3.06 7.00 3.86
C PHE A 169 4.39 6.57 4.46
N TRP A 170 5.49 7.16 4.00
CA TRP A 170 6.82 7.07 4.61
C TRP A 170 7.63 8.31 4.27
N GLU A 171 8.51 8.73 5.17
CA GLU A 171 9.37 9.91 5.00
C GLU A 171 10.68 9.73 5.77
N TYR A 172 11.73 10.39 5.29
CA TYR A 172 13.04 10.35 5.92
C TYR A 172 12.99 10.95 7.33
N GLY A 173 13.58 10.26 8.31
CA GLY A 173 13.58 10.71 9.70
C GLY A 173 12.26 10.56 10.44
N GLN A 174 11.25 9.92 9.85
CA GLN A 174 10.01 9.52 10.51
C GLN A 174 10.05 8.03 10.88
N VAL A 175 9.20 7.62 11.82
CA VAL A 175 9.03 6.21 12.20
C VAL A 175 8.13 5.52 11.17
N ALA A 176 8.45 4.27 10.83
CA ALA A 176 7.64 3.45 9.93
C ALA A 176 6.22 3.20 10.47
N SER A 177 5.21 3.25 9.60
CA SER A 177 3.87 2.78 9.94
C SER A 177 3.84 1.26 10.11
N GLU A 178 2.80 0.70 10.74
CA GLU A 178 2.65 -0.74 10.84
C GLU A 178 2.55 -1.39 9.44
N GLY A 179 1.83 -0.76 8.51
CA GLY A 179 1.81 -1.18 7.11
C GLY A 179 3.19 -1.20 6.45
N LEU A 180 4.01 -0.17 6.68
CA LEU A 180 5.36 -0.11 6.13
C LEU A 180 6.29 -1.15 6.76
N LYS A 181 6.17 -1.40 8.07
CA LYS A 181 6.90 -2.46 8.78
C LYS A 181 6.64 -3.83 8.16
N GLN A 182 5.37 -4.15 7.88
CA GLN A 182 4.99 -5.42 7.23
C GLN A 182 5.57 -5.56 5.82
N VAL A 183 5.76 -4.45 5.10
CA VAL A 183 6.45 -4.45 3.81
C VAL A 183 7.95 -4.66 4.00
N ALA A 184 8.57 -3.94 4.92
CA ALA A 184 10.02 -3.96 5.15
C ALA A 184 10.52 -5.33 5.65
N GLU A 185 9.81 -5.97 6.57
CA GLU A 185 10.24 -7.24 7.19
C GLU A 185 9.77 -8.47 6.39
N HIS A 186 8.54 -8.45 5.89
CA HIS A 186 7.89 -9.65 5.32
C HIS A 186 7.58 -9.54 3.82
N GLY A 187 7.76 -8.36 3.22
CA GLY A 187 7.39 -8.09 1.82
C GLY A 187 5.88 -8.09 1.58
N SER A 188 5.07 -8.02 2.66
CA SER A 188 3.61 -8.11 2.59
C SER A 188 2.98 -6.73 2.42
N THR A 189 2.37 -6.49 1.26
CA THR A 189 1.79 -5.18 0.90
C THR A 189 0.35 -4.98 1.37
N ARG A 190 -0.29 -6.00 1.97
CA ARG A 190 -1.73 -6.01 2.28
C ARG A 190 -2.13 -4.93 3.29
N MET A 191 -1.34 -4.78 4.36
CA MET A 191 -1.66 -3.83 5.42
C MET A 191 -1.43 -2.39 4.97
N LEU A 192 -0.31 -2.13 4.30
CA LEU A 192 -0.03 -0.81 3.73
C LEU A 192 -1.07 -0.41 2.68
N GLU A 193 -1.54 -1.35 1.85
CA GLU A 193 -2.63 -1.06 0.91
C GLU A 193 -3.91 -0.64 1.64
N SER A 194 -4.22 -1.26 2.78
CA SER A 194 -5.37 -0.86 3.61
C SER A 194 -5.19 0.54 4.21
N GLU A 195 -3.97 0.89 4.63
CA GLU A 195 -3.64 2.25 5.13
C GLU A 195 -3.81 3.30 4.01
N LEU A 196 -3.34 3.00 2.80
CA LEU A 196 -3.51 3.86 1.64
C LEU A 196 -5.00 4.01 1.28
N LYS A 197 -5.77 2.93 1.26
CA LYS A 197 -7.22 3.00 0.99
C LYS A 197 -7.98 3.84 2.02
N ASN A 198 -7.56 3.82 3.28
CA ASN A 198 -8.14 4.67 4.33
C ASN A 198 -7.84 6.17 4.13
N GLN A 199 -6.87 6.52 3.28
CA GLN A 199 -6.51 7.89 2.91
C GLN A 199 -6.89 8.22 1.45
N SER A 200 -8.02 7.67 0.97
CA SER A 200 -8.49 7.86 -0.42
C SER A 200 -8.65 9.32 -0.83
N ASP A 201 -8.96 10.22 0.11
CA ASP A 201 -9.15 11.64 -0.16
C ASP A 201 -7.85 12.35 -0.56
N LYS A 202 -6.70 11.80 -0.16
CA LYS A 202 -5.37 12.37 -0.41
C LYS A 202 -4.58 11.60 -1.47
N ILE A 203 -5.16 10.56 -2.05
CA ILE A 203 -4.51 9.65 -2.98
C ILE A 203 -5.32 9.57 -4.26
N ARG A 204 -4.65 9.75 -5.40
CA ARG A 204 -5.27 9.62 -6.71
C ARG A 204 -5.21 8.17 -7.22
N THR A 205 -4.02 7.58 -7.24
CA THR A 205 -3.80 6.22 -7.75
C THR A 205 -2.91 5.44 -6.79
N ILE A 206 -3.32 4.22 -6.44
CA ILE A 206 -2.45 3.25 -5.75
C ILE A 206 -1.62 2.52 -6.81
N ILE A 207 -0.30 2.59 -6.67
CA ILE A 207 0.67 1.99 -7.58
C ILE A 207 1.02 0.61 -7.08
N LYS A 208 0.86 -0.41 -7.93
CA LYS A 208 1.26 -1.78 -7.62
C LYS A 208 1.98 -2.40 -8.82
N ALA A 209 3.17 -2.94 -8.60
CA ALA A 209 3.89 -3.74 -9.58
C ALA A 209 4.29 -5.07 -8.96
N ARG A 210 4.33 -6.14 -9.76
CA ARG A 210 4.84 -7.43 -9.29
C ARG A 210 6.32 -7.31 -8.95
N GLY A 211 6.72 -7.92 -7.85
CA GLY A 211 8.10 -8.02 -7.41
C GLY A 211 8.94 -8.79 -8.42
N ILE A 212 10.25 -8.60 -8.33
CA ILE A 212 11.22 -9.19 -9.25
C ILE A 212 12.02 -10.23 -8.47
N SER A 213 11.92 -11.50 -8.83
CA SER A 213 12.61 -12.60 -8.15
C SER A 213 13.58 -13.34 -9.06
N TYR A 214 14.48 -14.12 -8.45
CA TYR A 214 15.29 -15.10 -9.16
C TYR A 214 14.45 -15.95 -10.13
N PRO A 215 14.91 -16.22 -11.36
CA PRO A 215 16.27 -16.00 -11.89
C PRO A 215 16.57 -14.58 -12.38
N ASN A 216 15.58 -13.70 -12.45
CA ASN A 216 15.72 -12.40 -13.12
C ASN A 216 15.64 -11.24 -12.12
N VAL A 217 16.43 -11.26 -11.05
CA VAL A 217 16.46 -10.19 -10.02
C VAL A 217 16.85 -8.83 -10.62
N THR A 218 17.66 -8.85 -11.68
CA THR A 218 18.03 -7.66 -12.45
C THR A 218 17.03 -7.33 -13.57
N GLY A 219 15.82 -7.89 -13.50
CA GLY A 219 14.76 -7.68 -14.46
C GLY A 219 14.11 -6.31 -14.34
N LYS A 220 13.03 -6.14 -15.10
CA LYS A 220 12.19 -4.94 -15.06
C LYS A 220 10.74 -5.32 -14.77
N THR A 221 10.08 -4.52 -13.95
CA THR A 221 8.63 -4.56 -13.72
C THR A 221 8.06 -3.18 -14.00
N PHE A 222 6.80 -3.12 -14.41
CA PHE A 222 6.16 -1.86 -14.77
C PHE A 222 4.82 -1.70 -14.05
N ALA A 223 4.49 -0.45 -13.74
CA ALA A 223 3.19 -0.03 -13.24
C ALA A 223 2.79 1.28 -13.92
N VAL A 224 1.49 1.52 -13.99
CA VAL A 224 0.93 2.69 -14.64
C VAL A 224 0.07 3.43 -13.65
N PHE A 225 0.22 4.74 -13.57
CA PHE A 225 -0.51 5.56 -12.61
C PHE A 225 -0.86 6.92 -13.20
N ARG A 226 -1.79 7.62 -12.54
CA ARG A 226 -2.22 8.97 -12.91
C ARG A 226 -1.91 9.97 -11.80
N VAL A 227 -1.57 11.18 -12.21
CA VAL A 227 -1.34 12.35 -11.36
C VAL A 227 -2.15 13.52 -11.86
N ASP A 228 -2.62 14.33 -10.92
CA ASP A 228 -3.38 15.54 -11.19
C ASP A 228 -2.76 16.73 -10.42
N SER A 229 -3.28 17.93 -10.66
CA SER A 229 -2.79 19.17 -10.04
C SER A 229 -2.76 19.17 -8.51
N ASN A 230 -3.59 18.36 -7.85
CA ASN A 230 -3.62 18.26 -6.39
C ASN A 230 -2.72 17.10 -5.90
N HIS A 231 -2.63 16.03 -6.68
CA HIS A 231 -1.93 14.78 -6.40
C HIS A 231 -0.72 14.63 -7.34
N HIS A 232 0.17 15.60 -7.29
CA HIS A 232 1.34 15.72 -8.18
C HIS A 232 2.60 15.04 -7.63
N LEU A 233 2.55 14.52 -6.39
CA LEU A 233 3.64 13.76 -5.79
C LEU A 233 3.45 12.27 -5.97
N VAL A 234 4.57 11.54 -6.08
CA VAL A 234 4.58 10.08 -6.08
C VAL A 234 5.54 9.54 -5.03
N SER A 235 5.07 8.54 -4.28
CA SER A 235 5.90 7.77 -3.36
C SER A 235 5.76 6.28 -3.65
N ILE A 236 6.87 5.54 -3.65
CA ILE A 236 6.91 4.09 -3.87
C ILE A 236 7.92 3.43 -2.95
N VAL A 237 7.70 2.15 -2.65
CA VAL A 237 8.58 1.32 -1.82
C VAL A 237 8.55 -0.14 -2.30
N SER A 238 9.69 -0.83 -2.14
CA SER A 238 9.85 -2.28 -2.30
C SER A 238 10.91 -2.76 -1.31
N MET A 239 10.70 -3.92 -0.71
CA MET A 239 11.65 -4.56 0.21
C MET A 239 12.73 -5.30 -0.58
N LEU A 240 13.95 -5.29 -0.03
CA LEU A 240 15.04 -6.15 -0.43
C LEU A 240 14.93 -7.50 0.31
N ASP A 241 14.82 -8.63 -0.38
CA ASP A 241 14.67 -9.95 0.25
C ASP A 241 15.81 -10.89 -0.18
N PRO A 242 16.55 -11.52 0.75
CA PRO A 242 16.41 -11.40 2.21
C PRO A 242 17.06 -10.12 2.76
N SER A 243 16.38 -9.48 3.70
CA SER A 243 16.94 -8.44 4.56
C SER A 243 16.13 -8.37 5.87
N PRO A 244 16.66 -7.74 6.93
CA PRO A 244 15.93 -7.54 8.18
C PRO A 244 14.72 -6.63 7.99
N ASP A 245 14.95 -5.40 7.52
CA ASP A 245 13.91 -4.39 7.31
C ASP A 245 14.31 -3.36 6.22
N TRP A 246 15.12 -3.79 5.25
CA TRP A 246 15.70 -2.88 4.25
C TRP A 246 14.77 -2.68 3.05
N ILE A 247 14.51 -1.42 2.73
CA ILE A 247 13.63 -1.01 1.65
C ILE A 247 14.36 -0.15 0.61
N VAL A 248 13.87 -0.18 -0.63
CA VAL A 248 14.26 0.71 -1.71
C VAL A 248 13.04 1.45 -2.22
N GLY A 249 13.16 2.75 -2.45
CA GLY A 249 12.03 3.57 -2.84
C GLY A 249 12.34 5.04 -2.92
N VAL A 250 11.34 5.80 -3.37
CA VAL A 250 11.35 7.26 -3.34
C VAL A 250 10.13 7.75 -2.56
N SER A 251 10.33 8.75 -1.71
CA SER A 251 9.26 9.44 -0.98
C SER A 251 9.13 10.87 -1.50
N GLY A 252 7.91 11.25 -1.89
CA GLY A 252 7.53 12.62 -2.22
C GLY A 252 8.14 13.19 -3.51
N LEU A 253 8.28 12.38 -4.55
CA LEU A 253 8.83 12.83 -5.83
C LEU A 253 7.83 13.74 -6.56
N GLU A 254 8.26 14.97 -6.83
CA GLU A 254 7.50 15.97 -7.57
C GLU A 254 7.53 15.70 -9.09
N LEU A 255 6.34 15.59 -9.71
CA LEU A 255 6.20 15.41 -11.16
C LEU A 255 5.71 16.67 -11.88
N CYS A 256 5.22 17.68 -11.14
CA CYS A 256 4.79 18.94 -11.69
C CYS A 256 5.97 19.92 -11.80
N LEU A 257 6.04 20.62 -12.93
CA LEU A 257 7.06 21.63 -13.20
C LEU A 257 6.51 23.04 -12.93
N THR A 258 7.40 23.97 -12.61
CA THR A 258 7.06 25.38 -12.37
C THR A 258 6.50 26.11 -13.59
N ASN A 259 6.65 25.53 -14.79
CA ASN A 259 6.08 26.03 -16.04
C ASN A 259 4.65 25.51 -16.31
N CYS A 260 3.95 25.01 -15.29
CA CYS A 260 2.59 24.46 -15.38
C CYS A 260 2.48 23.25 -16.33
N SER A 261 3.55 22.48 -16.45
CA SER A 261 3.59 21.26 -17.23
C SER A 261 4.05 20.06 -16.39
N TRP A 262 4.07 18.90 -17.03
CA TRP A 262 4.39 17.61 -16.40
C TRP A 262 5.75 17.11 -16.89
N ILE A 263 6.61 16.62 -15.99
CA ILE A 263 7.91 16.05 -16.35
C ILE A 263 7.74 14.95 -17.40
N GLU A 264 8.49 14.99 -18.50
CA GLU A 264 8.34 13.99 -19.56
C GLU A 264 8.99 12.67 -19.19
N ASN A 265 10.26 12.72 -18.76
CA ASN A 265 11.03 11.55 -18.36
C ASN A 265 11.86 11.88 -17.13
N LYS A 266 11.92 10.96 -16.15
CA LYS A 266 12.82 11.06 -15.00
C LYS A 266 13.43 9.70 -14.71
N ILE A 267 14.73 9.70 -14.46
CA ILE A 267 15.48 8.53 -14.01
C ILE A 267 15.96 8.85 -12.60
N LEU A 268 15.79 7.90 -11.68
CA LEU A 268 16.29 8.00 -10.30
C LEU A 268 16.95 6.69 -9.93
N ASN A 269 18.17 6.76 -9.39
CA ASN A 269 18.75 5.58 -8.78
C ASN A 269 18.25 5.44 -7.34
N LEU A 270 18.00 4.19 -6.95
CA LEU A 270 17.48 3.85 -5.64
C LEU A 270 18.57 3.20 -4.79
N TYR A 271 18.63 3.66 -3.55
CA TYR A 271 19.54 3.20 -2.51
C TYR A 271 18.74 2.55 -1.37
N PRO A 272 19.38 1.65 -0.59
CA PRO A 272 18.74 1.03 0.55
C PRO A 272 18.48 2.02 1.69
N TRP A 273 17.32 1.88 2.28
CA TRP A 273 16.89 2.54 3.50
C TRP A 273 16.58 1.48 4.54
N ASP A 274 16.95 1.78 5.78
CA ASP A 274 16.63 1.00 6.97
C ASP A 274 15.32 1.55 7.56
N ALA A 275 14.33 0.68 7.76
CA ALA A 275 13.01 1.06 8.26
C ALA A 275 13.00 1.35 9.78
N GLY A 276 14.02 0.88 10.51
CA GLY A 276 14.18 1.08 11.94
C GLY A 276 13.37 0.12 12.81
N THR A 277 12.92 -1.01 12.27
CA THR A 277 12.08 -1.99 12.97
C THR A 277 12.82 -3.29 13.33
N ASP A 278 13.89 -3.62 12.61
CA ASP A 278 14.78 -4.75 12.90
C ASP A 278 16.26 -4.34 12.90
N SER A 279 17.03 -4.82 13.86
CA SER A 279 18.45 -4.46 14.08
C SER A 279 19.44 -5.44 13.44
N GLY A 280 18.98 -6.34 12.57
CA GLY A 280 19.84 -7.27 11.84
C GLY A 280 20.96 -6.58 11.03
N PRO A 281 22.24 -6.95 11.20
CA PRO A 281 23.33 -6.29 10.47
C PRO A 281 23.55 -6.81 9.03
N THR A 282 23.06 -8.01 8.69
CA THR A 282 23.29 -8.66 7.39
C THR A 282 21.98 -9.09 6.71
N TYR A 283 22.03 -9.42 5.42
CA TYR A 283 20.86 -9.89 4.65
C TYR A 283 20.10 -11.06 5.29
N ILE A 284 20.81 -11.99 5.94
CA ILE A 284 20.26 -13.25 6.47
C ILE A 284 20.40 -13.30 8.01
N SER A 285 20.42 -12.13 8.64
CA SER A 285 20.41 -12.05 10.10
C SER A 285 19.08 -12.58 10.65
N PRO A 286 19.06 -13.23 11.83
CA PRO A 286 17.81 -13.56 12.50
C PRO A 286 17.11 -12.30 12.99
N ASP A 287 15.78 -12.36 13.04
CA ASP A 287 14.92 -11.28 13.51
C ASP A 287 15.36 -10.77 14.89
N GLN A 288 15.64 -9.47 14.95
CA GLN A 288 16.09 -8.74 16.12
C GLN A 288 15.28 -7.45 16.22
N PRO A 289 14.10 -7.48 16.86
CA PRO A 289 13.19 -6.33 16.86
C PRO A 289 13.81 -5.12 17.57
N THR A 290 13.81 -3.97 16.89
CA THR A 290 14.33 -2.70 17.38
C THR A 290 13.33 -2.06 18.35
N ASN A 291 13.70 -1.97 19.63
CA ASN A 291 12.85 -1.43 20.70
C ASN A 291 13.59 -0.34 21.51
N PRO A 292 13.14 0.93 21.47
CA PRO A 292 12.01 1.46 20.70
C PRO A 292 12.29 1.51 19.19
N PRO A 293 11.25 1.57 18.33
CA PRO A 293 11.44 1.71 16.88
C PRO A 293 12.28 2.94 16.54
N GLU A 294 13.24 2.78 15.64
CA GLU A 294 14.07 3.85 15.11
C GLU A 294 13.38 4.54 13.92
N VAL A 295 14.00 5.64 13.46
CA VAL A 295 13.51 6.40 12.30
C VAL A 295 14.10 5.86 11.00
N ILE A 296 13.36 6.02 9.90
CA ILE A 296 13.79 5.60 8.57
C ILE A 296 15.04 6.39 8.16
N ARG A 297 16.12 5.66 7.85
CA ARG A 297 17.44 6.25 7.59
C ARG A 297 18.11 5.64 6.36
N ARG A 298 18.89 6.45 5.65
CA ARG A 298 19.62 5.98 4.46
C ARG A 298 20.81 5.14 4.89
N ILE A 299 20.94 3.94 4.32
CA ILE A 299 22.16 3.16 4.45
C ILE A 299 23.18 3.73 3.45
N LYS A 300 24.41 3.94 3.92
CA LYS A 300 25.55 4.46 3.16
C LYS A 300 26.74 3.52 3.36
N SER A 301 27.76 3.66 2.51
CA SER A 301 29.01 2.91 2.66
C SER A 301 29.74 3.16 3.98
N ASN A 302 29.54 4.35 4.56
CA ASN A 302 30.13 4.78 5.83
C ASN A 302 29.17 4.76 7.02
N TYR A 303 27.89 4.39 6.83
CA TYR A 303 26.87 4.44 7.88
C TYR A 303 25.72 3.45 7.63
N PRO A 304 25.35 2.58 8.58
CA PRO A 304 25.95 2.40 9.91
C PRO A 304 27.40 1.88 9.82
N ASN A 305 28.25 2.33 10.73
CA ASN A 305 29.67 1.95 10.78
C ASN A 305 29.85 0.57 11.43
N ASP A 306 29.24 -0.45 10.83
CA ASP A 306 29.35 -1.86 11.25
C ASP A 306 30.08 -2.67 10.15
N PRO A 307 31.26 -3.25 10.45
CA PRO A 307 31.99 -4.10 9.51
C PRO A 307 31.19 -5.27 8.94
N ARG A 308 30.18 -5.76 9.69
CA ARG A 308 29.31 -6.86 9.30
C ARG A 308 28.29 -6.46 8.23
N SER A 309 28.00 -5.17 8.08
CA SER A 309 27.04 -4.72 7.07
C SER A 309 27.56 -5.03 5.66
N PRO A 310 26.74 -5.61 4.77
CA PRO A 310 27.13 -5.89 3.39
C PRO A 310 27.41 -4.61 2.59
N PHE A 311 26.92 -3.46 3.06
CA PHE A 311 27.12 -2.17 2.41
C PHE A 311 28.31 -1.39 2.97
N TYR A 312 28.86 -1.79 4.12
CA TYR A 312 29.97 -1.10 4.74
C TYR A 312 31.28 -1.28 3.97
N ASP A 313 31.89 -0.16 3.58
CA ASP A 313 33.19 -0.09 2.91
C ASP A 313 34.11 0.89 3.66
N PRO A 314 35.25 0.44 4.23
CA PRO A 314 36.18 1.29 4.96
C PRO A 314 36.87 2.34 4.09
N SER A 315 36.87 2.19 2.76
CA SER A 315 37.43 3.17 1.83
C SER A 315 36.53 4.37 1.59
N GLY A 316 35.26 4.31 2.02
CA GLY A 316 34.30 5.39 1.86
C GLY A 316 33.87 5.63 0.40
N THR A 317 34.05 4.65 -0.49
CA THR A 317 33.56 4.76 -1.87
C THR A 317 32.05 4.93 -1.90
N GLU A 318 31.54 5.66 -2.90
CA GLU A 318 30.10 5.84 -3.06
C GLU A 318 29.43 4.50 -3.43
N MET A 319 28.33 4.19 -2.75
CA MET A 319 27.61 2.94 -2.94
C MET A 319 26.95 2.91 -4.31
N LYS A 320 27.05 1.77 -5.00
CA LYS A 320 26.32 1.54 -6.25
C LYS A 320 24.82 1.43 -5.98
N PRO A 321 23.95 1.85 -6.91
CA PRO A 321 22.52 1.74 -6.69
C PRO A 321 22.04 0.29 -6.74
N LEU A 322 21.05 -0.04 -5.90
CA LEU A 322 20.44 -1.37 -5.83
C LEU A 322 19.33 -1.55 -6.86
N ALA A 323 18.65 -0.47 -7.20
CA ALA A 323 17.60 -0.45 -8.20
C ALA A 323 17.57 0.91 -8.88
N ARG A 324 16.82 1.01 -9.97
CA ARG A 324 16.60 2.25 -10.69
C ARG A 324 15.16 2.32 -11.14
N ILE A 325 14.60 3.51 -11.10
CA ILE A 325 13.26 3.76 -11.64
C ILE A 325 13.35 4.69 -12.85
N TYR A 326 12.54 4.36 -13.85
CA TYR A 326 12.31 5.18 -15.03
C TYR A 326 10.84 5.58 -15.02
N LEU A 327 10.58 6.88 -15.00
CA LEU A 327 9.27 7.47 -15.10
C LEU A 327 9.16 8.07 -16.49
N SER A 328 8.19 7.62 -17.27
CA SER A 328 7.89 8.15 -18.59
C SER A 328 6.43 8.60 -18.68
N ARG A 329 6.22 9.82 -19.14
CA ARG A 329 4.88 10.36 -19.38
C ARG A 329 4.32 9.73 -20.65
N GLN A 330 3.27 8.94 -20.51
CA GLN A 330 2.66 8.21 -21.62
C GLN A 330 1.61 9.06 -22.34
N ARG A 331 0.78 9.78 -21.57
CA ARG A 331 -0.33 10.56 -22.12
C ARG A 331 -0.74 11.68 -21.18
N LEU A 332 -1.13 12.81 -21.76
CA LEU A 332 -1.85 13.89 -21.07
C LEU A 332 -3.34 13.78 -21.38
N TYR A 333 -4.16 13.95 -20.35
CA TYR A 333 -5.60 14.13 -20.46
C TYR A 333 -5.87 15.61 -20.25
N GLU A 334 -6.03 16.30 -21.36
CA GLU A 334 -6.35 17.73 -21.38
C GLU A 334 -7.66 17.94 -20.63
N LYS A 335 -7.60 18.80 -19.61
CA LYS A 335 -8.80 19.38 -19.01
C LYS A 335 -8.89 20.79 -19.53
N ASN A 336 -10.03 21.18 -20.08
CA ASN A 336 -10.29 22.58 -20.45
C ASN A 336 -10.21 23.44 -19.19
N CYS A 337 -9.05 24.01 -18.93
CA CYS A 337 -8.87 25.10 -17.99
C CYS A 337 -9.26 26.44 -18.60
N ASP A 338 -9.30 26.51 -19.93
CA ASP A 338 -9.93 27.59 -20.68
C ASP A 338 -11.43 27.27 -20.86
N ALA A 339 -12.09 27.15 -19.73
CA ALA A 339 -13.36 27.82 -19.59
C ALA A 339 -13.16 28.82 -18.46
N ASP A 340 -12.94 30.08 -18.82
CA ASP A 340 -13.64 31.15 -18.13
C ASP A 340 -15.15 30.87 -18.24
N ASN A 341 -15.61 29.83 -17.53
CA ASN A 341 -16.99 29.73 -17.12
C ASN A 341 -17.12 30.84 -16.10
N GLU A 342 -17.61 32.00 -16.53
CA GLU A 342 -18.10 33.04 -15.63
C GLU A 342 -19.01 32.42 -14.53
N GLU A 343 -19.66 31.28 -14.81
CA GLU A 343 -20.44 30.47 -13.86
C GLU A 343 -19.61 29.68 -12.80
N GLU A 344 -18.39 29.21 -13.09
CA GLU A 344 -17.54 28.50 -12.10
C GLU A 344 -16.78 29.46 -11.17
N ASN A 345 -16.38 30.63 -11.68
CA ASN A 345 -15.82 31.68 -10.83
C ASN A 345 -16.88 32.32 -9.92
N GLU A 346 -18.13 32.46 -10.40
CA GLU A 346 -19.25 32.89 -9.56
C GLU A 346 -19.58 31.87 -8.45
N THR A 347 -19.52 30.57 -8.72
CA THR A 347 -19.79 29.54 -7.69
C THR A 347 -18.63 29.40 -6.69
N LYS A 348 -17.37 29.54 -7.12
CA LYS A 348 -16.21 29.62 -6.20
C LYS A 348 -16.29 30.83 -5.28
N GLN A 349 -16.60 32.02 -5.81
CA GLN A 349 -16.83 33.23 -5.01
C GLN A 349 -18.08 33.11 -4.11
N ALA A 350 -19.14 32.44 -4.58
CA ALA A 350 -20.36 32.21 -3.80
C ALA A 350 -20.11 31.34 -2.56
N CYS A 351 -19.23 30.33 -2.66
CA CYS A 351 -18.90 29.42 -1.56
C CYS A 351 -17.69 29.86 -0.72
N GLU A 352 -17.18 31.09 -0.85
CA GLU A 352 -16.13 31.62 0.03
C GLU A 352 -16.65 31.82 1.47
N THR A 353 -15.83 31.43 2.45
CA THR A 353 -16.12 31.64 3.87
C THR A 353 -15.22 32.72 4.45
N GLU A 354 -15.70 33.41 5.45
CA GLU A 354 -14.87 34.25 6.31
C GLU A 354 -13.83 33.41 7.07
N PRO A 355 -12.76 34.04 7.59
CA PRO A 355 -11.86 33.40 8.53
C PRO A 355 -12.65 32.77 9.69
N TRP A 356 -12.09 31.72 10.27
CA TRP A 356 -12.66 31.15 11.48
C TRP A 356 -12.70 32.18 12.61
N SER A 357 -13.78 32.18 13.40
CA SER A 357 -13.75 32.88 14.68
C SER A 357 -12.65 32.30 15.56
N ASP A 358 -12.18 33.12 16.50
CA ASP A 358 -11.37 32.61 17.59
C ASP A 358 -12.10 31.49 18.34
N TRP A 359 -11.31 30.60 18.94
CA TRP A 359 -11.84 29.53 19.77
C TRP A 359 -12.48 30.13 21.02
N THR A 360 -13.68 29.66 21.36
CA THR A 360 -14.29 30.01 22.64
C THR A 360 -13.43 29.53 23.80
N ASP A 361 -13.64 30.11 24.99
CA ASP A 361 -13.07 29.60 26.22
C ASP A 361 -13.41 28.11 26.42
N CYS A 362 -12.53 27.41 27.13
CA CYS A 362 -12.73 26.00 27.43
C CYS A 362 -14.01 25.84 28.26
N SER A 363 -14.92 24.97 27.85
CA SER A 363 -16.21 24.77 28.53
C SER A 363 -16.09 24.36 30.01
N SER A 364 -14.91 23.91 30.42
CA SER A 364 -14.59 23.53 31.80
C SER A 364 -13.41 24.37 32.27
N ARG A 365 -13.53 25.00 33.45
CA ARG A 365 -12.43 25.76 34.07
C ARG A 365 -11.31 24.86 34.58
N CYS A 366 -11.66 23.63 34.97
CA CYS A 366 -10.72 22.59 35.37
C CYS A 366 -11.01 21.27 34.64
N GLY A 367 -9.96 20.53 34.26
CA GLY A 367 -10.09 19.22 33.60
C GLY A 367 -10.52 19.29 32.13
N LYS A 368 -10.98 18.16 31.58
CA LYS A 368 -11.33 18.01 30.15
C LYS A 368 -12.58 18.83 29.82
N GLY A 369 -12.46 19.76 28.89
CA GLY A 369 -13.55 20.56 28.32
C GLY A 369 -13.56 20.50 26.79
N LYS A 370 -14.40 21.33 26.18
CA LYS A 370 -14.50 21.51 24.73
C LYS A 370 -14.48 22.99 24.38
N GLN A 371 -13.83 23.32 23.27
CA GLN A 371 -13.91 24.64 22.64
C GLN A 371 -14.63 24.50 21.31
N THR A 372 -15.39 25.53 20.93
CA THR A 372 -16.05 25.60 19.65
C THR A 372 -15.62 26.86 18.90
N ARG A 373 -15.74 26.83 17.59
CA ARG A 373 -15.59 28.02 16.74
C ARG A 373 -16.58 27.95 15.58
N ARG A 374 -16.93 29.11 15.04
CA ARG A 374 -17.87 29.23 13.93
C ARG A 374 -17.29 30.10 12.83
N ARG A 375 -17.76 29.90 11.60
CA ARG A 375 -17.53 30.81 10.48
C ARG A 375 -18.78 30.91 9.63
N THR A 376 -18.83 31.94 8.80
CA THR A 376 -19.94 32.27 7.92
C THR A 376 -19.49 32.34 6.47
N TYR A 377 -20.42 32.17 5.53
CA TYR A 377 -20.15 32.45 4.12
C TYR A 377 -20.07 33.96 3.92
N LYS A 378 -19.09 34.44 3.14
CA LYS A 378 -18.99 35.87 2.80
C LYS A 378 -20.23 36.36 2.05
N HIS A 379 -20.82 35.49 1.23
CA HIS A 379 -22.03 35.76 0.46
C HIS A 379 -23.14 34.74 0.76
N PRO A 380 -23.89 34.90 1.87
CA PRO A 380 -24.83 33.88 2.35
C PRO A 380 -25.99 33.60 1.38
N MET A 381 -26.43 34.59 0.60
CA MET A 381 -27.51 34.43 -0.38
C MET A 381 -27.05 33.61 -1.59
N LYS A 382 -25.87 33.91 -2.14
CA LYS A 382 -25.28 33.15 -3.26
C LYS A 382 -24.91 31.73 -2.82
N ALA A 383 -24.36 31.56 -1.62
CA ALA A 383 -24.02 30.25 -1.07
C ALA A 383 -25.23 29.31 -0.91
N LYS A 384 -26.41 29.88 -0.59
CA LYS A 384 -27.66 29.12 -0.47
C LYS A 384 -28.22 28.74 -1.85
N GLN A 385 -28.06 29.61 -2.84
CA GLN A 385 -28.50 29.37 -4.22
C GLN A 385 -27.62 28.34 -4.94
N SER A 386 -26.34 28.24 -4.56
CA SER A 386 -25.37 27.26 -5.09
C SER A 386 -25.19 26.00 -4.21
N GLU A 387 -26.05 25.79 -3.20
CA GLU A 387 -26.03 24.64 -2.28
C GLU A 387 -24.63 24.27 -1.71
N CYS A 388 -23.85 25.26 -1.28
CA CYS A 388 -22.49 25.03 -0.78
C CYS A 388 -22.45 24.15 0.49
N LYS A 389 -21.66 23.07 0.48
CA LYS A 389 -21.51 22.11 1.61
C LYS A 389 -20.21 22.27 2.41
N LYS A 390 -19.77 23.50 2.73
CA LYS A 390 -18.58 23.72 3.58
C LYS A 390 -18.90 23.59 5.08
N LYS A 391 -17.95 23.09 5.87
CA LYS A 391 -18.07 23.02 7.35
C LYS A 391 -18.03 24.43 7.95
N LEU A 392 -19.13 24.84 8.60
CA LEU A 392 -19.28 26.15 9.27
C LEU A 392 -19.07 26.10 10.80
N PHE A 393 -19.07 24.90 11.38
CA PHE A 393 -18.98 24.67 12.82
C PHE A 393 -17.95 23.60 13.13
N ASP A 394 -17.08 23.87 14.11
CA ASP A 394 -15.98 22.98 14.49
C ASP A 394 -15.85 22.91 16.01
N ARG A 395 -15.45 21.73 16.52
CA ARG A 395 -15.34 21.45 17.97
C ARG A 395 -14.06 20.68 18.27
N ARG A 396 -13.32 21.11 19.29
CA ARG A 396 -12.09 20.44 19.74
C ARG A 396 -12.09 20.20 21.25
N PRO A 397 -11.40 19.14 21.74
CA PRO A 397 -11.15 18.97 23.16
C PRO A 397 -10.14 20.02 23.66
N CYS A 398 -10.33 20.48 24.90
CA CYS A 398 -9.42 21.37 25.62
C CYS A 398 -9.26 20.88 27.07
N VAL A 399 -8.28 21.42 27.79
CA VAL A 399 -8.14 21.23 29.23
C VAL A 399 -8.10 22.63 29.86
N GLY A 400 -8.97 22.88 30.84
CA GLY A 400 -8.99 24.14 31.57
C GLY A 400 -7.75 24.27 32.47
N THR A 401 -7.09 25.42 32.45
CA THR A 401 -5.77 25.66 33.07
C THR A 401 -5.81 26.52 34.32
N ASP A 402 -6.98 26.76 34.93
CA ASP A 402 -7.05 27.56 36.15
C ASP A 402 -6.31 26.85 37.31
N ARG A 403 -5.45 27.60 37.99
CA ARG A 403 -4.52 27.08 39.02
C ARG A 403 -5.15 26.85 40.40
N ASP A 404 -6.44 27.15 40.58
CA ASP A 404 -7.20 26.91 41.81
C ASP A 404 -8.11 25.68 41.68
N CYS A 405 -7.49 24.52 41.45
CA CYS A 405 -8.17 23.23 41.40
C CYS A 405 -7.71 22.33 42.55
N ASP A 406 -7.59 22.90 43.75
CA ASP A 406 -7.31 22.13 44.95
C ASP A 406 -8.27 22.59 46.03
N TYR A 407 -9.34 21.83 46.27
CA TYR A 407 -10.03 21.91 47.54
C TYR A 407 -10.69 20.59 47.91
N ASN A 408 -10.32 20.19 49.13
CA ASN A 408 -10.79 19.05 49.88
C ASN A 408 -12.30 18.91 49.87
N SER A 409 -12.70 17.66 49.72
CA SER A 409 -14.03 17.13 49.98
C SER A 409 -14.39 17.28 51.46
N GLN A 410 -15.19 18.29 51.80
CA GLN A 410 -16.20 18.19 52.87
C GLN A 410 -17.16 19.39 52.76
N GLU A 411 -18.45 19.05 52.76
CA GLU A 411 -19.61 19.93 52.98
C GLU A 411 -19.92 20.99 51.90
N ILE A 412 -20.68 20.60 50.87
CA ILE A 412 -21.99 21.23 50.60
C ILE A 412 -22.93 20.12 50.13
N GLU A 413 -23.70 19.61 51.08
CA GLU A 413 -24.94 18.87 50.87
C GLU A 413 -26.05 19.86 50.46
N GLU A 414 -26.96 19.38 49.62
CA GLU A 414 -28.30 19.91 49.32
C GLU A 414 -28.45 21.09 48.34
N ALA A 415 -28.89 20.80 47.11
CA ALA A 415 -30.23 21.18 46.64
C ALA A 415 -30.47 20.92 45.13
N TYR A 416 -31.28 19.88 44.87
CA TYR A 416 -32.31 19.73 43.82
C TYR A 416 -31.89 19.76 42.32
N GLN A 417 -32.26 18.80 41.47
CA GLN A 417 -33.47 17.98 41.49
C GLN A 417 -33.28 16.74 40.60
N SER A 418 -33.09 15.55 41.19
CA SER A 418 -33.36 14.29 40.48
C SER A 418 -34.87 14.11 40.45
N ASP A 419 -35.46 14.17 39.26
CA ASP A 419 -36.88 13.90 39.05
C ASP A 419 -37.25 12.54 39.69
N PRO A 420 -38.19 12.48 40.67
CA PRO A 420 -38.55 11.25 41.38
C PRO A 420 -39.10 10.14 40.45
N GLU A 421 -39.35 10.46 39.18
CA GLU A 421 -39.74 9.47 38.18
C GLU A 421 -38.57 8.68 37.57
N CYS A 422 -37.33 9.15 37.73
CA CYS A 422 -36.13 8.55 37.17
C CYS A 422 -35.27 7.80 38.19
N GLU A 423 -35.82 7.47 39.35
CA GLU A 423 -35.14 6.60 40.32
C GLU A 423 -34.83 5.23 39.71
N VAL A 424 -33.60 4.78 39.93
CA VAL A 424 -33.09 3.49 39.45
C VAL A 424 -33.10 2.45 40.57
N THR A 425 -33.17 1.19 40.19
CA THR A 425 -32.97 0.06 41.09
C THR A 425 -31.50 -0.05 41.48
N GLU A 426 -31.22 -0.86 42.49
CA GLU A 426 -29.86 -1.31 42.76
C GLU A 426 -29.26 -2.03 41.54
N TRP A 427 -27.93 -2.04 41.49
CA TRP A 427 -27.20 -2.73 40.44
C TRP A 427 -27.39 -4.24 40.54
N GLY A 428 -27.62 -4.89 39.40
CA GLY A 428 -27.51 -6.34 39.31
C GLY A 428 -26.08 -6.83 39.54
N PRO A 429 -25.88 -8.15 39.71
CA PRO A 429 -24.55 -8.74 39.82
C PRO A 429 -23.72 -8.45 38.55
N TRP A 430 -22.40 -8.40 38.70
CA TRP A 430 -21.50 -8.32 37.57
C TRP A 430 -21.60 -9.57 36.71
N SER A 431 -21.53 -9.40 35.38
CA SER A 431 -21.29 -10.52 34.48
C SER A 431 -19.93 -11.15 34.76
N GLU A 432 -19.75 -12.38 34.28
CA GLU A 432 -18.42 -12.96 34.13
C GLU A 432 -17.54 -12.05 33.25
N CYS A 433 -16.22 -12.11 33.46
CA CYS A 433 -15.29 -11.34 32.66
C CYS A 433 -15.36 -11.84 31.21
N SER A 434 -15.40 -10.93 30.23
CA SER A 434 -15.52 -11.29 28.81
C SER A 434 -14.37 -12.17 28.29
N SER A 435 -13.29 -12.29 29.05
CA SER A 435 -12.13 -13.12 28.76
C SER A 435 -11.77 -13.89 30.03
N PRO A 436 -11.57 -15.22 29.95
CA PRO A 436 -11.25 -16.05 31.12
C PRO A 436 -9.80 -15.89 31.60
N CYS A 437 -8.96 -15.18 30.86
CA CYS A 437 -7.61 -14.80 31.29
C CYS A 437 -7.16 -13.51 30.57
N GLY A 438 -6.41 -12.66 31.27
CA GLY A 438 -5.95 -11.36 30.77
C GLY A 438 -7.02 -10.26 30.82
N LYS A 439 -6.77 -9.16 30.12
CA LYS A 439 -7.64 -7.97 30.12
C LYS A 439 -8.99 -8.28 29.46
N GLY A 440 -10.01 -8.45 30.28
CA GLY A 440 -11.40 -8.54 29.86
C GLY A 440 -12.26 -7.41 30.44
N ASN A 441 -13.53 -7.39 30.09
CA ASN A 441 -14.49 -6.42 30.60
C ASN A 441 -15.67 -7.16 31.23
N LYS A 442 -16.08 -6.73 32.44
CA LYS A 442 -17.32 -7.20 33.06
C LYS A 442 -18.34 -6.08 33.10
N THR A 443 -19.60 -6.43 32.88
CA THR A 443 -20.71 -5.46 32.77
C THR A 443 -21.79 -5.80 33.78
N ARG A 444 -22.35 -4.79 34.45
CA ARG A 444 -23.56 -4.92 35.26
C ARG A 444 -24.62 -3.94 34.79
N SER A 445 -25.89 -4.28 35.02
CA SER A 445 -27.03 -3.47 34.59
C SER A 445 -28.01 -3.21 35.72
N ARG A 446 -28.72 -2.10 35.64
CA ARG A 446 -29.85 -1.73 36.51
C ARG A 446 -30.98 -1.13 35.68
N LYS A 447 -32.18 -1.06 36.25
CA LYS A 447 -33.38 -0.57 35.56
C LYS A 447 -33.98 0.61 36.31
N TYR A 448 -34.87 1.35 35.67
CA TYR A 448 -35.70 2.33 36.38
C TYR A 448 -36.72 1.62 37.26
N LYS A 449 -36.96 2.14 38.47
CA LYS A 449 -37.99 1.60 39.39
C LYS A 449 -39.40 1.69 38.78
N LYS A 450 -39.72 2.80 38.10
CA LYS A 450 -40.99 2.96 37.37
C LYS A 450 -40.92 2.33 35.98
N LYS A 451 -41.82 1.38 35.71
CA LYS A 451 -42.01 0.80 34.36
C LYS A 451 -42.52 1.90 33.41
N GLY A 452 -41.81 2.13 32.30
CA GLY A 452 -42.16 3.14 31.29
C GLY A 452 -41.39 4.47 31.36
N ALA A 453 -40.60 4.72 32.42
CA ALA A 453 -39.85 5.98 32.62
C ALA A 453 -38.68 6.18 31.63
N ARG A 454 -38.25 5.10 30.94
CA ARG A 454 -37.07 5.09 30.05
C ARG A 454 -37.06 6.20 29.00
N LYS A 455 -38.17 6.40 28.29
CA LYS A 455 -38.27 7.39 27.19
C LYS A 455 -38.21 8.84 27.67
N LYS A 456 -38.60 9.11 28.92
CA LYS A 456 -38.59 10.46 29.53
C LYS A 456 -37.22 10.75 30.14
N CYS A 457 -36.63 9.78 30.83
CA CYS A 457 -35.34 9.93 31.51
C CYS A 457 -34.14 9.96 30.54
N GLU A 458 -34.17 9.26 29.40
CA GLU A 458 -33.10 9.31 28.37
C GLU A 458 -32.97 10.68 27.68
N ARG A 459 -33.98 11.54 27.75
CA ARG A 459 -33.98 12.89 27.13
C ARG A 459 -33.46 14.00 28.05
N LEU A 460 -33.17 13.69 29.31
CA LEU A 460 -32.62 14.66 30.25
C LEU A 460 -31.13 14.91 29.95
N PRO A 461 -30.58 16.10 30.29
CA PRO A 461 -29.19 16.44 30.01
C PRO A 461 -28.18 15.46 30.61
N ASN A 462 -28.53 14.83 31.73
CA ASN A 462 -27.74 13.80 32.41
C ASN A 462 -28.65 12.62 32.83
N PRO A 463 -28.91 11.64 31.94
CA PRO A 463 -29.67 10.46 32.30
C PRO A 463 -28.85 9.55 33.24
N PRO A 464 -29.45 8.95 34.27
CA PRO A 464 -28.73 8.02 35.14
C PRO A 464 -28.31 6.78 34.35
N MET A 465 -27.04 6.40 34.49
CA MET A 465 -26.47 5.26 33.76
C MET A 465 -27.15 3.96 34.16
N LEU A 466 -27.63 3.21 33.17
CA LEU A 466 -28.30 1.90 33.34
C LEU A 466 -27.37 0.71 33.13
N GLN A 467 -26.21 0.92 32.49
CA GLN A 467 -25.18 -0.09 32.30
C GLN A 467 -23.82 0.49 32.67
N GLN A 468 -23.01 -0.33 33.34
CA GLN A 468 -21.66 0.02 33.74
C GLN A 468 -20.74 -1.13 33.34
N THR A 469 -19.68 -0.81 32.60
CA THR A 469 -18.65 -1.75 32.18
C THR A 469 -17.32 -1.33 32.80
N VAL A 470 -16.63 -2.27 33.43
CA VAL A 470 -15.34 -2.06 34.09
C VAL A 470 -14.37 -3.13 33.61
N SER A 471 -13.12 -2.72 33.38
CA SER A 471 -12.03 -3.62 33.02
C SER A 471 -11.71 -4.56 34.19
N CYS A 472 -11.71 -5.86 33.92
CA CYS A 472 -11.15 -6.89 34.79
C CYS A 472 -9.79 -7.31 34.22
N ASP A 473 -8.77 -7.30 35.06
CA ASP A 473 -7.49 -7.97 34.80
C ASP A 473 -7.48 -9.15 35.77
N GLU A 474 -7.73 -10.37 35.26
CA GLU A 474 -7.44 -11.57 36.04
C GLU A 474 -5.98 -11.95 35.79
N ASP A 475 -5.21 -11.93 36.88
CA ASP A 475 -3.78 -12.16 36.90
C ASP A 475 -3.50 -13.58 36.40
N CYS A 476 -2.97 -13.69 35.18
CA CYS A 476 -2.49 -14.93 34.60
C CYS A 476 -1.17 -15.28 35.29
N GLY A 477 -1.23 -15.71 36.55
CA GLY A 477 -0.07 -16.04 37.37
C GLY A 477 0.87 -17.00 36.66
N GLY A 478 1.91 -16.43 36.06
CA GLY A 478 3.05 -17.13 35.51
C GLY A 478 4.27 -16.81 36.36
N ASP A 479 4.40 -17.48 37.51
CA ASP A 479 5.68 -17.62 38.19
C ASP A 479 6.19 -19.05 38.00
N ILE A 480 7.46 -19.14 37.63
CA ILE A 480 8.18 -20.38 37.35
C ILE A 480 8.65 -20.93 38.69
N SER A 481 7.74 -21.46 39.51
CA SER A 481 8.05 -22.56 40.44
C SER A 481 6.83 -23.01 41.23
N GLN A 482 6.61 -24.32 41.17
CA GLN A 482 5.73 -25.17 41.97
C GLN A 482 4.33 -25.50 41.44
N PRO A 483 3.86 -26.74 41.69
CA PRO A 483 2.85 -27.41 40.87
C PRO A 483 1.51 -27.46 41.58
N VAL A 484 0.40 -27.13 40.91
CA VAL A 484 -0.92 -27.51 41.43
C VAL A 484 -1.91 -27.87 40.31
N LEU A 485 -2.43 -29.09 40.49
CA LEU A 485 -3.72 -29.67 40.07
C LEU A 485 -4.44 -29.03 38.88
N SER A 486 -4.42 -29.74 37.75
CA SER A 486 -5.58 -29.83 36.86
C SER A 486 -6.39 -31.08 37.20
N SER A 487 -7.69 -30.88 37.37
CA SER A 487 -8.68 -31.90 37.72
C SER A 487 -9.16 -32.76 36.54
N ASP A 488 -8.44 -32.82 35.42
CA ASP A 488 -8.79 -33.70 34.30
C ASP A 488 -7.90 -34.92 34.29
N ILE A 489 -8.16 -35.79 35.27
CA ILE A 489 -7.56 -37.11 35.40
C ILE A 489 -8.26 -38.06 34.43
N ASN A 490 -7.66 -38.28 33.25
CA ASN A 490 -7.38 -39.66 32.86
C ASN A 490 -5.87 -39.89 33.14
N PRO A 491 -5.50 -40.57 34.24
CA PRO A 491 -4.14 -40.57 34.78
C PRO A 491 -3.14 -41.34 33.91
N LYS A 492 -3.59 -41.93 32.80
CA LYS A 492 -2.76 -42.76 31.93
C LYS A 492 -2.45 -42.11 30.56
N CYS A 493 -2.98 -40.94 30.23
CA CYS A 493 -2.72 -40.28 28.94
C CYS A 493 -2.33 -38.79 29.10
N LYS A 494 -1.04 -38.50 29.30
CA LYS A 494 -0.54 -37.12 29.31
C LYS A 494 -0.46 -36.57 27.87
N MET A 495 -1.30 -35.60 27.55
CA MET A 495 -1.32 -34.91 26.24
C MET A 495 -0.43 -33.65 26.24
N THR A 496 0.05 -33.26 25.06
CA THR A 496 0.66 -31.95 24.83
C THR A 496 -0.42 -30.87 24.89
N GLN A 497 0.01 -29.61 24.98
CA GLN A 497 -0.88 -28.49 24.64
C GLN A 497 -1.38 -28.65 23.19
N TRP A 498 -2.57 -28.13 22.91
CA TRP A 498 -3.09 -28.03 21.56
C TRP A 498 -2.14 -27.21 20.69
N SER A 499 -2.01 -27.61 19.43
CA SER A 499 -1.35 -26.80 18.42
C SER A 499 -2.12 -25.49 18.21
N GLU A 500 -1.45 -24.52 17.62
CA GLU A 500 -2.12 -23.39 16.98
C GLU A 500 -3.17 -23.87 15.97
N TRP A 501 -4.21 -23.06 15.76
CA TRP A 501 -5.22 -23.33 14.73
C TRP A 501 -4.61 -23.25 13.34
N SER A 502 -5.01 -24.16 12.46
CA SER A 502 -4.66 -24.08 11.04
C SER A 502 -5.24 -22.81 10.41
N PRO A 503 -4.67 -22.35 9.28
CA PRO A 503 -5.35 -21.41 8.41
C PRO A 503 -6.76 -21.91 8.08
N CYS A 504 -7.70 -20.98 7.88
CA CYS A 504 -9.04 -21.34 7.41
C CYS A 504 -8.92 -22.02 6.05
N SER A 505 -9.67 -23.10 5.83
CA SER A 505 -9.62 -23.88 4.59
C SER A 505 -9.98 -23.08 3.33
N VAL A 506 -10.58 -21.89 3.50
CA VAL A 506 -10.94 -20.96 2.43
C VAL A 506 -10.49 -19.54 2.78
N THR A 507 -10.27 -18.72 1.76
CA THR A 507 -9.85 -17.31 1.90
C THR A 507 -11.02 -16.31 1.88
N CYS A 508 -12.24 -16.76 1.56
CA CYS A 508 -13.47 -15.98 1.60
C CYS A 508 -14.67 -16.92 1.79
N GLY A 509 -15.76 -16.45 2.40
CA GLY A 509 -16.90 -17.29 2.80
C GLY A 509 -16.60 -18.21 4.00
N LEU A 510 -17.50 -19.15 4.28
CA LEU A 510 -17.38 -20.09 5.40
C LEU A 510 -16.40 -21.23 5.07
N GLY A 511 -15.31 -21.32 5.83
CA GLY A 511 -14.38 -22.43 5.82
C GLY A 511 -14.30 -23.11 7.17
N ARG A 512 -13.29 -23.97 7.33
CA ARG A 512 -13.04 -24.67 8.59
C ARG A 512 -11.55 -24.58 8.93
N LYS A 513 -11.26 -24.45 10.22
CA LYS A 513 -9.90 -24.48 10.75
C LYS A 513 -9.81 -25.60 11.79
N MET A 514 -8.65 -26.22 11.89
CA MET A 514 -8.42 -27.37 12.76
C MET A 514 -7.19 -27.18 13.63
N ARG A 515 -7.20 -27.75 14.84
CA ARG A 515 -6.00 -27.87 15.69
C ARG A 515 -5.86 -29.29 16.21
N THR A 516 -4.64 -29.67 16.58
CA THR A 516 -4.31 -31.04 16.98
C THR A 516 -3.47 -31.06 18.26
N ARG A 517 -3.61 -32.09 19.10
CA ARG A 517 -2.75 -32.34 20.26
C ARG A 517 -2.30 -33.79 20.29
N MET A 518 -1.10 -34.05 20.80
CA MET A 518 -0.50 -35.38 20.78
C MET A 518 -0.22 -35.92 22.19
N PRO A 519 -0.11 -37.23 22.39
CA PRO A 519 0.39 -37.80 23.64
C PRO A 519 1.88 -37.45 23.84
N ILE A 520 2.27 -37.09 25.07
CA ILE A 520 3.66 -36.72 25.41
C ILE A 520 4.60 -37.93 25.29
N ASN A 521 4.11 -39.16 25.53
CA ASN A 521 4.91 -40.39 25.54
C ASN A 521 5.35 -40.84 24.12
N LYS A 522 6.65 -41.10 23.92
CA LYS A 522 7.28 -41.42 22.63
C LYS A 522 6.70 -42.68 21.96
N ASN A 523 6.39 -43.72 22.73
CA ASN A 523 5.84 -44.97 22.18
C ASN A 523 4.41 -44.79 21.63
N MET A 524 3.68 -43.80 22.13
CA MET A 524 2.29 -43.51 21.71
C MET A 524 2.23 -42.51 20.55
N ARG A 525 3.30 -41.76 20.26
CA ARG A 525 3.37 -40.84 19.11
C ARG A 525 3.37 -41.58 17.77
N THR A 526 3.96 -42.77 17.70
CA THR A 526 4.04 -43.60 16.49
C THR A 526 2.69 -44.22 16.13
N HIS A 527 1.97 -44.74 17.13
CA HIS A 527 0.58 -45.21 16.96
C HIS A 527 -0.36 -44.07 16.54
N HIS A 528 -0.20 -42.89 17.17
CA HIS A 528 -1.00 -41.71 16.86
C HIS A 528 -0.76 -41.14 15.45
N LYS A 529 0.49 -41.13 14.96
CA LYS A 529 0.80 -40.73 13.56
C LYS A 529 0.11 -41.63 12.54
N ARG A 530 0.02 -42.95 12.81
CA ARG A 530 -0.73 -43.90 11.98
C ARG A 530 -2.24 -43.66 12.06
N PHE A 531 -2.78 -43.36 13.25
CA PHE A 531 -4.21 -43.05 13.45
C PHE A 531 -4.63 -41.73 12.76
N VAL A 532 -3.85 -40.65 12.89
CA VAL A 532 -4.13 -39.37 12.22
C VAL A 532 -4.04 -39.51 10.70
N SER A 533 -3.08 -40.28 10.19
CA SER A 533 -2.97 -40.61 8.77
C SER A 533 -4.18 -41.44 8.28
N TYR A 534 -4.65 -42.41 9.07
CA TYR A 534 -5.86 -43.18 8.79
C TYR A 534 -7.13 -42.29 8.77
N TYR A 535 -7.31 -41.41 9.75
CA TYR A 535 -8.45 -40.48 9.83
C TYR A 535 -8.48 -39.46 8.66
N MET A 536 -7.30 -38.99 8.23
CA MET A 536 -7.18 -38.14 7.03
C MET A 536 -7.43 -38.90 5.72
N THR A 537 -7.13 -40.19 5.67
CA THR A 537 -7.30 -41.02 4.45
C THR A 537 -8.74 -41.53 4.29
N ARG A 538 -9.43 -41.87 5.38
CA ARG A 538 -10.81 -42.39 5.35
C ARG A 538 -11.86 -41.35 4.91
N ARG A 539 -11.61 -40.05 5.10
CA ARG A 539 -12.45 -38.96 4.55
C ARG A 539 -12.25 -38.70 3.06
N ARG A 540 -11.23 -39.29 2.42
CA ARG A 540 -11.10 -39.30 0.94
C ARG A 540 -11.92 -40.42 0.27
N MET A 541 -12.50 -41.35 1.04
CA MET A 541 -13.28 -42.50 0.55
C MET A 541 -14.72 -42.54 1.11
N THR A 542 -15.33 -41.40 1.41
CA THR A 542 -16.81 -41.31 1.52
C THR A 542 -17.40 -40.46 0.39
N ALA A 543 -16.67 -40.38 -0.72
CA ALA A 543 -17.14 -39.86 -1.99
C ALA A 543 -16.83 -40.94 -3.03
N LEU A 544 -17.82 -41.82 -3.21
CA LEU A 544 -18.07 -42.79 -4.29
C LEU A 544 -18.52 -44.14 -3.69
N ASP A 545 -19.75 -44.47 -4.07
CA ASP A 545 -20.33 -45.81 -4.17
C ASP A 545 -20.77 -46.51 -2.87
N GLU A 546 -22.03 -46.23 -2.47
CA GLU A 546 -22.92 -47.28 -1.99
C GLU A 546 -23.39 -48.05 -3.23
N GLU A 547 -22.82 -49.23 -3.50
CA GLU A 547 -23.52 -50.44 -3.98
C GLU A 547 -22.54 -51.59 -4.30
N GLU A 548 -23.04 -52.80 -3.99
CA GLU A 548 -22.58 -54.16 -4.32
C GLU A 548 -21.51 -54.86 -3.46
N ASP A 549 -22.04 -55.71 -2.58
CA ASP A 549 -21.46 -56.93 -2.04
C ASP A 549 -20.84 -57.82 -3.14
N SER A 550 -19.60 -58.28 -2.93
CA SER A 550 -19.27 -59.69 -3.14
C SER A 550 -17.99 -60.10 -2.39
N GLU A 551 -18.10 -61.25 -1.74
CA GLU A 551 -17.09 -61.94 -0.94
C GLU A 551 -15.99 -62.53 -1.84
N GLU A 552 -14.72 -62.18 -1.60
CA GLU A 552 -13.58 -63.06 -1.94
C GLU A 552 -12.56 -63.02 -0.80
N GLU A 553 -12.50 -64.14 -0.05
CA GLU A 553 -11.38 -64.49 0.82
C GLU A 553 -10.19 -64.93 -0.05
N ASP A 554 -9.03 -64.28 0.08
CA ASP A 554 -7.76 -64.97 -0.09
C ASP A 554 -6.69 -64.42 0.86
N GLY A 555 -6.00 -65.34 1.51
CA GLY A 555 -5.14 -65.11 2.67
C GLY A 555 -3.73 -64.64 2.29
N GLY A 556 -3.29 -63.59 2.96
CA GLY A 556 -1.89 -63.17 3.01
C GLY A 556 -1.60 -62.53 4.36
N GLU A 557 -0.83 -63.22 5.20
CA GLU A 557 -0.44 -62.80 6.54
C GLU A 557 0.33 -61.46 6.52
N ASP A 558 -0.31 -60.39 6.99
CA ASP A 558 0.35 -59.26 7.65
C ASP A 558 -0.51 -58.82 8.84
N ASN A 559 -0.29 -59.52 9.96
CA ASN A 559 -0.90 -59.26 11.26
C ASN A 559 -0.38 -57.95 11.88
N ASP A 560 -0.91 -56.79 11.50
CA ASP A 560 -0.74 -55.56 12.30
C ASP A 560 -1.83 -54.49 12.09
N LEU A 561 -3.08 -54.93 11.91
CA LEU A 561 -4.26 -54.06 11.73
C LEU A 561 -5.41 -54.42 12.68
N HIS A 562 -5.13 -54.40 13.99
CA HIS A 562 -6.14 -54.21 15.02
C HIS A 562 -5.77 -52.99 15.87
N ILE A 563 -6.34 -51.82 15.56
CA ILE A 563 -6.35 -50.67 16.48
C ILE A 563 -7.78 -50.49 16.99
N THR A 564 -8.27 -51.50 17.69
CA THR A 564 -9.22 -51.33 18.78
C THR A 564 -8.62 -52.04 19.99
N ASP A 565 -7.45 -51.58 20.42
CA ASP A 565 -6.89 -52.01 21.69
C ASP A 565 -7.74 -51.37 22.79
N GLN A 566 -8.67 -52.14 23.37
CA GLN A 566 -9.45 -51.74 24.54
C GLN A 566 -8.56 -51.51 25.78
N ASN A 567 -7.25 -51.74 25.69
CA ASN A 567 -6.27 -51.38 26.70
C ASN A 567 -5.44 -50.11 26.39
N ASP A 568 -5.73 -49.35 25.33
CA ASP A 568 -5.08 -48.04 25.11
C ASP A 568 -5.67 -46.99 26.07
N PRO A 569 -4.87 -46.44 27.01
CA PRO A 569 -5.36 -45.47 27.98
C PRO A 569 -5.80 -44.12 27.39
N CYS A 570 -5.52 -43.83 26.12
CA CYS A 570 -5.91 -42.61 25.42
C CYS A 570 -7.17 -42.77 24.54
N TYR A 571 -7.81 -43.95 24.56
CA TYR A 571 -9.00 -44.22 23.76
C TYR A 571 -10.16 -43.28 24.12
N GLY A 572 -10.73 -42.60 23.12
CA GLY A 572 -11.84 -41.65 23.30
C GLY A 572 -11.44 -40.20 23.64
N VAL A 573 -10.15 -39.89 23.77
CA VAL A 573 -9.69 -38.50 23.97
C VAL A 573 -9.63 -37.76 22.64
N GLU A 574 -10.33 -36.63 22.52
CA GLU A 574 -10.29 -35.80 21.32
C GLU A 574 -8.87 -35.26 21.07
N THR A 575 -8.32 -35.63 19.92
CA THR A 575 -6.97 -35.26 19.48
C THR A 575 -6.97 -34.31 18.30
N VAL A 576 -8.13 -34.11 17.67
CA VAL A 576 -8.36 -33.17 16.57
C VAL A 576 -9.64 -32.42 16.85
N GLU A 577 -9.59 -31.09 16.76
CA GLU A 577 -10.74 -30.20 16.94
C GLU A 577 -10.94 -29.37 15.67
N GLU A 578 -12.17 -29.26 15.20
CA GLU A 578 -12.55 -28.57 13.94
C GLU A 578 -13.65 -27.55 14.23
N VAL A 579 -13.46 -26.31 13.79
CA VAL A 579 -14.43 -25.22 13.99
C VAL A 579 -14.62 -24.44 12.69
N THR A 580 -15.85 -23.98 12.45
CA THR A 580 -16.17 -23.13 11.30
C THR A 580 -15.54 -21.74 11.45
N CYS A 581 -14.97 -21.23 10.36
CA CYS A 581 -14.35 -19.91 10.26
C CYS A 581 -14.92 -19.14 9.07
N GLY A 582 -14.84 -17.81 9.06
CA GLY A 582 -15.22 -16.98 7.90
C GLY A 582 -16.62 -16.37 7.92
N HIS A 583 -17.27 -16.29 9.09
CA HIS A 583 -18.57 -15.62 9.23
C HIS A 583 -18.50 -14.08 9.12
N ASP A 584 -17.29 -13.52 9.26
CA ASP A 584 -16.97 -12.08 9.17
C ASP A 584 -16.16 -11.71 7.91
N LEU A 585 -15.93 -12.66 7.00
CA LEU A 585 -15.26 -12.41 5.73
C LEU A 585 -16.26 -11.91 4.69
N PRO A 586 -15.87 -10.97 3.80
CA PRO A 586 -16.73 -10.55 2.70
C PRO A 586 -17.11 -11.78 1.85
N PRO A 587 -18.34 -11.83 1.29
CA PRO A 587 -18.70 -12.85 0.32
C PRO A 587 -17.65 -12.86 -0.80
N CYS A 588 -17.36 -14.04 -1.36
CA CYS A 588 -16.47 -14.18 -2.52
C CYS A 588 -17.12 -13.58 -3.79
N ASP A 589 -17.55 -12.32 -3.75
CA ASP A 589 -18.18 -11.64 -4.86
C ASP A 589 -17.09 -10.97 -5.70
N GLY A 590 -16.82 -11.56 -6.86
CA GLY A 590 -15.83 -10.99 -7.78
C GLY A 590 -15.36 -11.86 -8.95
N LEU A 591 -15.90 -13.07 -9.19
CA LEU A 591 -15.46 -13.87 -10.35
C LEU A 591 -16.55 -14.54 -11.21
N TYR A 592 -17.83 -14.61 -10.82
CA TYR A 592 -18.84 -15.25 -11.70
C TYR A 592 -20.25 -14.62 -11.75
N GLY A 593 -20.56 -13.58 -10.97
CA GLY A 593 -21.83 -12.84 -11.12
C GLY A 593 -23.11 -13.65 -10.84
N VAL A 594 -23.03 -14.67 -9.98
CA VAL A 594 -24.15 -15.56 -9.62
C VAL A 594 -24.70 -15.14 -8.24
N PRO A 595 -26.01 -14.85 -8.10
CA PRO A 595 -26.62 -14.40 -6.84
C PRO A 595 -26.53 -15.41 -5.67
N GLU A 596 -26.46 -14.92 -4.42
CA GLU A 596 -26.35 -15.72 -3.20
C GLU A 596 -27.46 -16.78 -3.04
N LEU A 597 -28.67 -16.47 -3.53
CA LEU A 597 -29.81 -17.40 -3.53
C LEU A 597 -29.54 -18.72 -4.27
N CYS A 598 -28.62 -18.73 -5.23
CA CYS A 598 -28.28 -19.92 -6.02
C CYS A 598 -27.46 -20.94 -5.23
N PHE A 599 -26.93 -20.57 -4.05
CA PHE A 599 -26.14 -21.43 -3.18
C PHE A 599 -26.91 -21.90 -1.93
N LEU A 600 -28.20 -21.54 -1.82
CA LEU A 600 -29.04 -21.99 -0.71
C LEU A 600 -29.56 -23.40 -0.97
N GLU A 601 -29.49 -24.30 0.02
CA GLU A 601 -30.12 -25.62 -0.07
C GLU A 601 -31.63 -25.48 -0.29
N PRO A 602 -32.25 -26.23 -1.22
CA PRO A 602 -33.66 -26.04 -1.55
C PRO A 602 -34.57 -26.37 -0.36
N LYS A 603 -35.50 -25.46 -0.02
CA LYS A 603 -36.50 -25.68 1.03
C LYS A 603 -37.90 -25.81 0.44
N PRO A 604 -38.54 -27.00 0.50
CA PRO A 604 -39.91 -27.23 0.02
C PRO A 604 -40.97 -26.38 0.73
N GLY A 605 -40.68 -25.88 1.93
CA GLY A 605 -41.68 -25.20 2.77
C GLY A 605 -42.54 -26.18 3.57
N ASN A 606 -43.47 -25.66 4.38
CA ASN A 606 -44.23 -26.46 5.37
C ASN A 606 -45.75 -26.38 5.16
N CYS A 607 -46.21 -26.04 3.95
CA CYS A 607 -47.64 -25.95 3.63
C CYS A 607 -48.19 -27.25 3.00
N ARG A 608 -49.47 -27.25 2.61
CA ARG A 608 -50.19 -28.43 2.07
C ARG A 608 -50.47 -28.38 0.57
N ASP A 609 -49.95 -27.37 -0.12
CA ASP A 609 -50.02 -27.31 -1.59
C ASP A 609 -48.86 -28.12 -2.20
N SER A 610 -48.89 -28.41 -3.49
CA SER A 610 -47.76 -29.07 -4.17
C SER A 610 -47.59 -28.48 -5.57
N GLN A 611 -46.59 -27.61 -5.71
CA GLN A 611 -46.27 -26.92 -6.95
C GLN A 611 -44.89 -27.35 -7.43
N THR A 612 -44.80 -27.77 -8.69
CA THR A 612 -43.52 -28.04 -9.34
C THR A 612 -42.77 -26.72 -9.57
N ARG A 613 -41.60 -26.59 -8.98
CA ARG A 613 -40.67 -25.47 -9.07
C ARG A 613 -39.28 -25.98 -9.46
N TRP A 614 -38.34 -25.07 -9.63
CA TRP A 614 -36.95 -25.38 -9.96
C TRP A 614 -36.01 -24.77 -8.94
N TYR A 615 -34.91 -25.45 -8.63
CA TYR A 615 -33.84 -24.91 -7.79
C TYR A 615 -32.51 -25.16 -8.47
N PHE A 616 -31.53 -24.30 -8.22
CA PHE A 616 -30.19 -24.46 -8.73
C PHE A 616 -29.41 -25.41 -7.83
N ASP A 617 -28.95 -26.52 -8.40
CA ASP A 617 -28.06 -27.48 -7.74
C ASP A 617 -26.62 -27.04 -8.03
N SER A 618 -25.96 -26.44 -7.04
CA SER A 618 -24.61 -25.89 -7.20
C SER A 618 -23.56 -26.96 -7.47
N ASP A 619 -23.81 -28.21 -7.05
CA ASP A 619 -22.88 -29.33 -7.22
C ASP A 619 -22.93 -29.86 -8.65
N LYS A 620 -24.13 -29.89 -9.25
CA LYS A 620 -24.34 -30.27 -10.65
C LYS A 620 -24.19 -29.09 -11.62
N ASN A 621 -24.22 -27.86 -11.10
CA ASN A 621 -24.24 -26.62 -11.87
C ASN A 621 -25.37 -26.59 -12.91
N ASP A 622 -26.54 -27.12 -12.53
CA ASP A 622 -27.76 -27.22 -13.35
C ASP A 622 -29.01 -27.10 -12.46
N CYS A 623 -30.17 -26.81 -13.05
CA CYS A 623 -31.43 -26.65 -12.35
C CYS A 623 -32.22 -27.95 -12.26
N SER A 624 -32.61 -28.32 -11.03
CA SER A 624 -33.38 -29.53 -10.70
C SER A 624 -34.78 -29.19 -10.15
N ILE A 625 -35.68 -30.17 -10.15
CA ILE A 625 -37.09 -29.96 -9.74
C ILE A 625 -37.21 -29.90 -8.21
N LEU A 626 -37.94 -28.89 -7.72
CA LEU A 626 -38.37 -28.72 -6.32
C LEU A 626 -39.89 -28.87 -6.23
N PHE A 627 -40.39 -29.74 -5.34
CA PHE A 627 -41.82 -29.79 -5.00
C PHE A 627 -42.13 -28.79 -3.89
N PHE A 628 -42.52 -27.57 -4.28
CA PHE A 628 -42.78 -26.48 -3.34
C PHE A 628 -44.19 -26.56 -2.76
N THR A 629 -44.29 -26.46 -1.45
CA THR A 629 -45.53 -26.70 -0.70
C THR A 629 -46.50 -25.52 -0.63
N GLY A 630 -46.21 -24.43 -1.36
CA GLY A 630 -47.05 -23.23 -1.47
C GLY A 630 -46.80 -22.15 -0.42
N CYS A 631 -46.02 -22.41 0.63
CA CYS A 631 -45.56 -21.39 1.57
C CYS A 631 -44.25 -21.76 2.26
N GLY A 632 -43.54 -20.76 2.78
CA GLY A 632 -42.20 -20.97 3.34
C GLY A 632 -41.18 -21.17 2.23
N GLY A 633 -40.10 -21.90 2.53
CA GLY A 633 -39.00 -22.09 1.59
C GLY A 633 -37.99 -20.94 1.60
N ASN A 634 -37.02 -21.00 0.70
CA ASN A 634 -36.02 -19.97 0.50
C ASN A 634 -35.95 -19.56 -0.97
N ASN A 635 -35.06 -18.61 -1.28
CA ASN A 635 -35.03 -17.96 -2.58
C ASN A 635 -34.41 -18.81 -3.71
N ASN A 636 -33.89 -20.02 -3.42
CA ASN A 636 -33.50 -21.00 -4.44
C ASN A 636 -34.73 -21.75 -4.96
N ASN A 637 -35.71 -21.01 -5.47
CA ASN A 637 -37.02 -21.51 -5.87
C ASN A 637 -37.54 -20.67 -7.04
N PHE A 638 -37.49 -21.24 -8.23
CA PHE A 638 -37.80 -20.62 -9.50
C PHE A 638 -39.03 -21.25 -10.13
N MET A 639 -39.76 -20.45 -10.91
CA MET A 639 -41.00 -20.89 -11.55
C MET A 639 -40.73 -21.75 -12.80
N SER A 640 -39.60 -21.54 -13.48
CA SER A 640 -39.17 -22.30 -14.65
C SER A 640 -37.71 -22.72 -14.55
N ARG A 641 -37.30 -23.72 -15.35
CA ARG A 641 -35.91 -24.17 -15.42
C ARG A 641 -35.04 -23.10 -16.05
N GLU A 642 -35.57 -22.39 -17.05
CA GLU A 642 -34.90 -21.32 -17.78
C GLU A 642 -34.58 -20.14 -16.88
N ASP A 643 -35.53 -19.68 -16.05
CA ASP A 643 -35.29 -18.59 -15.09
C ASP A 643 -34.20 -18.95 -14.07
N CYS A 644 -34.19 -20.22 -13.64
CA CYS A 644 -33.18 -20.75 -12.73
C CYS A 644 -31.79 -20.75 -13.40
N LEU A 645 -31.68 -21.17 -14.65
CA LEU A 645 -30.42 -21.19 -15.39
C LEU A 645 -29.91 -19.79 -15.72
N ASP A 646 -30.79 -18.87 -16.14
CA ASP A 646 -30.42 -17.48 -16.43
C ASP A 646 -29.96 -16.74 -15.17
N THR A 647 -30.58 -17.05 -14.02
CA THR A 647 -30.21 -16.44 -12.75
C THR A 647 -28.91 -17.03 -12.20
N CYS A 648 -28.71 -18.35 -12.31
CA CYS A 648 -27.71 -19.08 -11.53
C CYS A 648 -26.58 -19.76 -12.32
N SER A 649 -26.71 -19.95 -13.64
CA SER A 649 -25.70 -20.65 -14.45
C SER A 649 -24.53 -19.75 -14.85
N LYS A 650 -23.32 -20.32 -14.90
CA LYS A 650 -22.04 -19.61 -15.15
C LYS A 650 -21.78 -19.23 -16.62
N ASP A 651 -22.61 -19.68 -17.57
CA ASP A 651 -22.46 -19.38 -19.01
C ASP A 651 -23.23 -18.12 -19.45
N ARG A 652 -22.98 -16.99 -18.79
CA ARG A 652 -23.44 -15.69 -19.30
C ARG A 652 -22.65 -15.31 -20.56
N LYS A 653 -23.19 -15.62 -21.74
CA LYS A 653 -22.83 -14.88 -22.95
C LYS A 653 -23.47 -13.49 -22.86
N PHE A 654 -22.74 -12.52 -22.30
CA PHE A 654 -23.12 -11.12 -22.41
C PHE A 654 -23.13 -10.73 -23.88
N THR A 655 -24.32 -10.61 -24.46
CA THR A 655 -24.53 -9.79 -25.65
C THR A 655 -24.23 -8.35 -25.27
N ASN A 656 -23.30 -7.73 -26.00
CA ASN A 656 -23.02 -6.30 -25.87
C ASN A 656 -24.31 -5.50 -26.10
N ILE A 657 -24.74 -4.74 -25.09
CA ILE A 657 -25.63 -3.59 -25.28
C ILE A 657 -24.91 -2.36 -24.70
N PRO A 658 -24.55 -1.37 -25.53
CA PRO A 658 -23.97 -0.11 -25.07
C PRO A 658 -25.08 0.82 -24.55
N ILE A 659 -24.83 1.49 -23.44
CA ILE A 659 -25.61 2.68 -23.03
C ILE A 659 -25.05 3.86 -23.81
N ARG A 660 -25.84 4.42 -24.73
CA ARG A 660 -25.78 5.87 -25.01
C ARG A 660 -27.15 6.41 -25.37
N ASP A 661 -27.45 7.55 -24.78
CA ASP A 661 -28.63 8.37 -24.93
C ASP A 661 -29.03 8.64 -26.39
N GLN A 662 -30.33 8.88 -26.54
CA GLN A 662 -30.99 9.24 -27.79
C GLN A 662 -30.41 10.50 -28.43
N ILE A 663 -30.22 10.47 -29.76
CA ILE A 663 -30.74 11.46 -30.72
C ILE A 663 -30.68 10.84 -32.12
N SER A 664 -31.82 10.92 -32.81
CA SER A 664 -32.07 10.53 -34.19
C SER A 664 -31.18 11.24 -35.21
N THR A 665 -30.74 10.55 -36.28
CA THR A 665 -31.14 10.80 -37.69
C THR A 665 -30.21 10.12 -38.71
N ASN A 666 -30.83 9.34 -39.59
CA ASN A 666 -30.59 9.13 -41.03
C ASN A 666 -29.22 8.69 -41.61
N SER A 667 -29.33 7.54 -42.31
CA SER A 667 -28.82 7.26 -43.67
C SER A 667 -27.35 6.86 -43.92
N ALA A 668 -27.22 5.58 -44.33
CA ALA A 668 -26.55 5.04 -45.51
C ALA A 668 -25.04 5.33 -45.77
N GLY A 669 -24.28 4.23 -45.98
CA GLY A 669 -23.03 4.24 -46.75
C GLY A 669 -21.94 3.36 -46.13
N GLY A 670 -21.64 2.22 -46.75
CA GLY A 670 -20.68 1.23 -46.26
C GLY A 670 -19.21 1.55 -46.55
N ALA A 671 -18.32 0.76 -45.94
CA ALA A 671 -17.03 0.33 -46.49
C ALA A 671 -16.46 -0.81 -45.62
N GLU A 672 -16.09 -1.90 -46.27
CA GLU A 672 -15.36 -3.05 -45.73
C GLU A 672 -13.94 -2.67 -45.30
N TYR A 673 -13.42 -3.29 -44.23
CA TYR A 673 -12.05 -3.81 -44.18
C TYR A 673 -11.92 -4.87 -43.07
N GLY A 674 -11.28 -5.99 -43.40
CA GLY A 674 -11.40 -7.26 -42.70
C GLY A 674 -10.77 -7.36 -41.31
N SER A 675 -11.43 -8.11 -40.42
CA SER A 675 -10.87 -8.61 -39.17
C SER A 675 -10.34 -10.03 -39.36
N GLU A 676 -9.03 -10.19 -39.33
CA GLU A 676 -8.37 -11.48 -39.19
C GLU A 676 -8.60 -11.97 -37.75
N MET A 677 -9.53 -12.91 -37.54
CA MET A 677 -9.72 -13.57 -36.25
C MET A 677 -8.50 -14.43 -35.96
N LYS A 678 -7.72 -14.09 -34.93
CA LYS A 678 -6.71 -15.00 -34.37
C LYS A 678 -7.43 -16.22 -33.77
N GLN A 679 -7.16 -17.39 -34.31
CA GLN A 679 -7.68 -18.67 -33.84
C GLN A 679 -6.61 -19.37 -33.00
N ASP A 680 -6.99 -19.90 -31.83
CA ASP A 680 -6.07 -20.61 -30.93
C ASP A 680 -5.51 -21.90 -31.54
N CYS A 681 -4.25 -22.21 -31.23
CA CYS A 681 -3.55 -23.36 -31.80
C CYS A 681 -4.16 -24.70 -31.35
N LYS A 682 -4.43 -25.62 -32.31
CA LYS A 682 -4.86 -27.00 -32.00
C LYS A 682 -3.67 -27.83 -31.48
N THR A 683 -3.79 -28.38 -30.27
CA THR A 683 -2.78 -29.24 -29.62
C THR A 683 -3.21 -30.71 -29.55
N SER A 684 -2.25 -31.64 -29.51
CA SER A 684 -2.50 -33.05 -29.25
C SER A 684 -2.83 -33.36 -27.78
N HIS A 685 -3.30 -34.57 -27.52
CA HIS A 685 -3.52 -35.08 -26.16
C HIS A 685 -2.20 -35.23 -25.39
N TRP A 686 -2.26 -35.02 -24.06
CA TRP A 686 -1.10 -35.11 -23.17
C TRP A 686 -0.56 -36.54 -23.05
N LYS A 687 0.72 -36.73 -23.37
CA LYS A 687 1.45 -37.96 -23.07
C LYS A 687 2.18 -37.81 -21.73
N ARG A 688 2.09 -38.81 -20.85
CA ARG A 688 2.75 -38.83 -19.53
C ARG A 688 4.11 -39.52 -19.64
N GLY A 689 5.16 -38.86 -19.16
CA GLY A 689 6.49 -39.45 -19.03
C GLY A 689 6.63 -40.36 -17.81
N PRO A 690 7.75 -41.10 -17.71
CA PRO A 690 8.05 -41.96 -16.57
C PRO A 690 8.24 -41.15 -15.27
N CYS A 691 8.05 -41.80 -14.12
CA CYS A 691 8.21 -41.19 -12.81
C CYS A 691 9.69 -41.02 -12.47
N ASN A 692 10.06 -39.90 -11.86
CA ASN A 692 11.44 -39.64 -11.43
C ASN A 692 11.85 -40.43 -10.17
N ALA A 693 10.93 -41.16 -9.55
CA ALA A 693 11.21 -41.98 -8.37
C ALA A 693 10.54 -43.35 -8.50
N THR A 694 11.23 -44.39 -8.01
CA THR A 694 10.75 -45.78 -8.01
C THR A 694 10.02 -46.16 -6.72
N CYS A 695 10.13 -45.37 -5.64
CA CYS A 695 9.26 -45.43 -4.45
C CYS A 695 9.19 -44.08 -3.74
N GLY A 696 8.09 -43.79 -3.03
CA GLY A 696 7.80 -42.50 -2.41
C GLY A 696 7.12 -41.47 -3.35
N GLU A 697 6.95 -40.23 -2.90
CA GLU A 697 6.38 -39.16 -3.73
C GLU A 697 7.38 -38.71 -4.80
N GLY A 698 6.93 -38.67 -6.05
CA GLY A 698 7.72 -38.24 -7.20
C GLY A 698 6.86 -37.58 -8.26
N PHE A 699 7.46 -36.73 -9.10
CA PHE A 699 6.74 -36.00 -10.14
C PHE A 699 6.92 -36.66 -11.52
N ARG A 700 5.89 -36.53 -12.37
CA ARG A 700 5.88 -36.98 -13.77
C ARG A 700 5.65 -35.79 -14.68
N VAL A 701 6.51 -35.64 -15.69
CA VAL A 701 6.36 -34.59 -16.69
C VAL A 701 5.35 -35.06 -17.74
N LYS A 702 4.35 -34.23 -18.06
CA LYS A 702 3.44 -34.45 -19.21
C LYS A 702 3.86 -33.54 -20.35
N SER A 703 3.90 -34.06 -21.57
CA SER A 703 4.19 -33.28 -22.78
C SER A 703 3.07 -33.45 -23.82
N ARG A 704 2.81 -32.39 -24.59
CA ARG A 704 1.92 -32.42 -25.76
C ARG A 704 2.52 -31.55 -26.86
N THR A 705 2.17 -31.87 -28.10
CA THR A 705 2.68 -31.19 -29.30
C THR A 705 1.59 -30.36 -29.95
N ILE A 706 1.96 -29.21 -30.51
CA ILE A 706 1.07 -28.37 -31.30
C ILE A 706 0.95 -29.01 -32.69
N LEU A 707 -0.27 -29.34 -33.13
CA LEU A 707 -0.50 -30.12 -34.34
C LEU A 707 -0.57 -29.27 -35.62
N VAL A 708 -0.72 -27.95 -35.50
CA VAL A 708 -0.65 -27.01 -36.64
C VAL A 708 0.06 -25.73 -36.21
N SER A 709 1.26 -25.51 -36.75
CA SER A 709 1.95 -24.23 -36.74
C SER A 709 1.72 -23.53 -38.08
N SER A 710 1.09 -22.35 -38.08
CA SER A 710 1.47 -21.34 -39.08
C SER A 710 2.91 -20.94 -38.76
N GLY A 711 3.79 -21.13 -39.76
CA GLY A 711 5.21 -21.37 -39.55
C GLY A 711 5.99 -20.24 -38.87
N ALA A 712 6.78 -20.63 -37.88
CA ALA A 712 8.09 -20.06 -37.60
C ALA A 712 8.87 -21.07 -36.74
N ILE A 713 9.91 -21.68 -37.33
CA ILE A 713 10.86 -22.54 -36.61
C ILE A 713 11.85 -21.62 -35.91
N LEU A 714 11.93 -21.68 -34.58
CA LEU A 714 13.03 -21.13 -33.79
C LEU A 714 13.84 -22.29 -33.21
N THR A 715 15.04 -22.49 -33.75
CA THR A 715 16.08 -23.36 -33.20
C THR A 715 16.86 -22.58 -32.14
N PHE A 716 16.98 -23.14 -30.93
CA PHE A 716 17.88 -22.63 -29.90
C PHE A 716 19.24 -23.34 -30.01
N ARG A 717 20.32 -22.56 -30.03
CA ARG A 717 21.70 -23.02 -29.78
C ARG A 717 22.05 -22.74 -28.34
#